data_AF-A0A8H7D903-F1
#
_entry.id   AF-A0A8H7D903-F1
#
_cell.length_a   1.000
_cell.length_b   1.000
_cell.length_c   1.000
_cell.angle_alpha   90.00
_cell.angle_beta   90.00
_cell.angle_gamma   90.00
#
_symmetry.space_group_name_H-M   'P 1'
#
loop_
_entity.id
_entity.type
_entity.pdbx_description
1 polymer ?
#
loop_
_entity_poly.entity_id
_entity_poly.type
_entity_poly.pdbx_seq_one_letter_code
_entity_poly.pdbx_strand_id
1 'polypeptide(L)'
;MASDSHQDIHLRENAAENPSPRVKNPPQTAKIPVPFFYAPSDDGTDENLLILLHGLGKFSCGLGRQLKLPQTAVLAVRAPDQVPFLYEESFAWFPSFDGLGELIERPNPTSALLLMEKIFRHLTDDCAWPANRIHLFGFAQGGSVAAEFGIKMHRETLGSIVSVSGPLLSYPTLSTLTLTPLLIAYRPSEVPSSALTAFKKGFHRVVEHKMGADGGMPASKPEWEPIMRFWSEVLARRRVDGVYEHDADCSCEDPNARLTRTTLEALVEVKNNLKPLEMTPEEISEKAAFLLPYLKASDIPPREKGCCTHVLGQFHAHFALCALANISYLVRPEPDSEFAKGLVEAWPDMFKWLDYTFQNWIISPMFSEIGNRYHAFQTIVVSLRSLVKIPAICDHILAVDGGKKVFVMLGSCWLYELEDEFKTAAQYDPFLSAAEPLLDLATFKPGPPPEFFFGCIMPSTQDAGKPARAALDHLGWYLTNSAPWSPPALFMLDYHIRMACKMALALPYLHALLALHSVRTVVRILVALTAEPYNETTAPGVAMAISSCLEYLETSLPAADGFAWTTHAVQIGLLPAMLRAQTWLADAETPDADAQSTLVKLIRLLSLYSMYPSLLRHLARSIRRARELGLTDGIRDSPPVWTAYEELEKIVEDRSKMFDDVDMEIRCSNSSCRKTDEGKNFSSCSGCFTVSYCSPECQKEHWTNSHKVECKTLKHLRAAQRAKASPVSPEDYDFATKLVIEEVGRRKDEIVRVWREEMPARTPVVSLNYFLDDPRGVLVAGSPSKYPPQGYAEFRQVREMWENVISQDIHKEHVIVGAYLPHGSSGKLHFLWLGIDNRLDSDDSLSVVEKLIKTVEMMAT
;
A
#
# COMPACT_ATOMS: atom_id res chain seq x y z
N MET A 1 -37.54 -43.41 57.45
CA MET A 1 -36.18 -43.09 56.96
C MET A 1 -35.94 -44.00 55.77
N ALA A 2 -36.11 -43.46 54.57
CA ALA A 2 -36.03 -44.20 53.32
C ALA A 2 -34.58 -44.19 52.82
N SER A 3 -34.03 -45.35 52.48
CA SER A 3 -32.81 -45.48 51.70
C SER A 3 -33.05 -46.56 50.65
N ASP A 4 -33.50 -46.12 49.48
CA ASP A 4 -33.67 -46.97 48.31
C ASP A 4 -32.31 -47.31 47.69
N SER A 5 -32.18 -48.60 47.42
CA SER A 5 -31.13 -49.22 46.62
C SER A 5 -31.21 -48.78 45.17
N HIS A 6 -30.12 -48.25 44.61
CA HIS A 6 -29.92 -48.19 43.17
C HIS A 6 -28.75 -49.07 42.75
N GLN A 7 -29.09 -50.04 41.91
CA GLN A 7 -28.21 -50.96 41.21
C GLN A 7 -27.26 -50.19 40.29
N ASP A 8 -25.97 -50.50 40.39
CA ASP A 8 -24.96 -50.14 39.40
C ASP A 8 -25.29 -50.81 38.07
N ILE A 9 -25.89 -50.03 37.16
CA ILE A 9 -25.97 -50.39 35.75
C ILE A 9 -24.61 -50.10 35.14
N HIS A 10 -23.77 -51.13 35.05
CA HIS A 10 -22.61 -51.13 34.15
C HIS A 10 -23.12 -50.98 32.70
N LEU A 11 -23.13 -49.74 32.20
CA LEU A 11 -23.19 -49.51 30.76
C LEU A 11 -21.83 -49.93 30.20
N ARG A 12 -21.86 -51.09 29.50
CA ARG A 12 -20.80 -51.57 28.63
C ARG A 12 -20.23 -50.41 27.81
N GLU A 13 -18.97 -50.05 28.07
CA GLU A 13 -18.13 -49.41 27.08
C GLU A 13 -18.15 -50.28 25.82
N ASN A 14 -18.65 -49.72 24.73
CA ASN A 14 -18.33 -50.26 23.41
C ASN A 14 -16.84 -50.01 23.20
N ALA A 15 -16.06 -51.07 23.32
CA ALA A 15 -14.68 -51.09 22.90
C ALA A 15 -14.57 -50.90 21.38
N ALA A 16 -13.47 -50.23 21.00
CA ALA A 16 -12.86 -50.05 19.68
C ALA A 16 -13.27 -48.81 18.87
N GLU A 17 -12.39 -47.79 18.89
CA GLU A 17 -11.63 -47.30 17.74
C GLU A 17 -10.55 -46.35 18.26
N ASN A 18 -9.33 -46.39 17.71
CA ASN A 18 -8.17 -45.61 18.18
C ASN A 18 -8.55 -44.16 18.52
N PRO A 19 -8.13 -43.59 19.67
CA PRO A 19 -8.45 -42.21 19.99
C PRO A 19 -7.87 -41.32 18.89
N SER A 20 -8.76 -40.67 18.14
CA SER A 20 -8.36 -39.81 17.03
C SER A 20 -7.35 -38.76 17.55
N PRO A 21 -6.24 -38.51 16.84
CA PRO A 21 -5.11 -37.74 17.37
C PRO A 21 -5.55 -36.34 17.79
N ARG A 22 -4.93 -35.79 18.85
CA ARG A 22 -5.27 -34.46 19.40
C ARG A 22 -5.05 -33.34 18.39
N VAL A 23 -4.05 -33.48 17.53
CA VAL A 23 -3.76 -32.58 16.41
C VAL A 23 -3.93 -33.40 15.13
N LYS A 24 -4.61 -32.84 14.12
CA LYS A 24 -4.86 -33.54 12.85
C LYS A 24 -3.82 -33.16 11.81
N ASN A 25 -3.57 -34.06 10.88
CA ASN A 25 -2.70 -33.74 9.74
C ASN A 25 -3.39 -32.67 8.88
N PRO A 26 -2.66 -31.63 8.46
CA PRO A 26 -3.22 -30.62 7.57
C PRO A 26 -3.54 -31.22 6.19
N PRO A 27 -4.61 -30.77 5.52
CA PRO A 27 -4.96 -31.23 4.18
C PRO A 27 -3.87 -30.85 3.16
N GLN A 28 -3.63 -31.76 2.22
CA GLN A 28 -2.55 -31.65 1.24
C GLN A 28 -3.02 -30.95 -0.05
N THR A 29 -2.23 -29.98 -0.51
CA THR A 29 -2.50 -29.26 -1.77
C THR A 29 -2.58 -30.16 -2.99
N ALA A 30 -1.87 -31.29 -3.00
CA ALA A 30 -1.93 -32.26 -4.11
C ALA A 30 -3.27 -33.02 -4.20
N LYS A 31 -4.06 -33.06 -3.11
CA LYS A 31 -5.29 -33.84 -3.01
C LYS A 31 -6.55 -32.98 -3.17
N ILE A 32 -6.47 -31.67 -2.86
CA ILE A 32 -7.56 -30.71 -3.05
C ILE A 32 -7.29 -29.88 -4.31
N PRO A 33 -8.06 -30.06 -5.41
CA PRO A 33 -7.75 -29.49 -6.73
C PRO A 33 -8.18 -28.01 -6.88
N VAL A 34 -8.26 -27.27 -5.77
CA VAL A 34 -8.59 -25.84 -5.74
C VAL A 34 -7.79 -25.16 -4.62
N PRO A 35 -7.52 -23.86 -4.69
CA PRO A 35 -6.94 -23.14 -3.57
C PRO A 35 -7.83 -23.21 -2.33
N PHE A 36 -7.20 -23.42 -1.18
CA PHE A 36 -7.85 -23.44 0.12
C PHE A 36 -6.93 -22.82 1.18
N PHE A 37 -7.53 -22.46 2.31
CA PHE A 37 -6.84 -22.03 3.51
C PHE A 37 -7.18 -23.02 4.62
N TYR A 38 -6.17 -23.53 5.32
CA TYR A 38 -6.33 -24.35 6.50
C TYR A 38 -5.65 -23.68 7.69
N ALA A 39 -6.31 -23.66 8.84
CA ALA A 39 -5.73 -23.30 10.12
C ALA A 39 -6.12 -24.37 11.16
N PRO A 40 -5.17 -24.87 11.97
CA PRO A 40 -5.50 -25.73 13.11
C PRO A 40 -6.27 -24.94 14.16
N SER A 41 -6.82 -25.63 15.16
CA SER A 41 -7.51 -24.96 16.27
C SER A 41 -6.57 -24.06 17.08
N ASP A 42 -7.08 -22.88 17.49
CA ASP A 42 -6.32 -21.91 18.28
C ASP A 42 -5.90 -22.44 19.66
N ASP A 43 -6.57 -23.47 20.19
CA ASP A 43 -6.24 -24.11 21.48
C ASP A 43 -5.37 -25.39 21.35
N GLY A 44 -4.89 -25.67 20.14
CA GLY A 44 -4.04 -26.83 19.85
C GLY A 44 -4.75 -28.18 19.97
N THR A 45 -6.09 -28.20 20.01
CA THR A 45 -6.90 -29.42 20.05
C THR A 45 -7.88 -29.45 18.89
N ASP A 46 -7.57 -30.24 17.88
CA ASP A 46 -8.36 -30.38 16.65
C ASP A 46 -9.48 -31.42 16.85
N GLU A 47 -10.46 -31.08 17.69
CA GLU A 47 -11.61 -31.95 17.95
C GLU A 47 -12.72 -31.77 16.90
N ASN A 48 -12.88 -30.57 16.36
CA ASN A 48 -13.86 -30.22 15.34
C ASN A 48 -13.17 -29.57 14.13
N LEU A 49 -13.76 -29.71 12.94
CA LEU A 49 -13.33 -29.01 11.72
C LEU A 49 -14.49 -28.21 11.15
N LEU A 50 -14.32 -26.91 10.97
CA LEU A 50 -15.27 -26.04 10.29
C LEU A 50 -14.83 -25.77 8.85
N ILE A 51 -15.61 -26.24 7.88
CA ILE A 51 -15.39 -25.99 6.45
C ILE A 51 -16.22 -24.78 6.01
N LEU A 52 -15.57 -23.75 5.47
CA LEU A 52 -16.20 -22.52 4.98
C LEU A 52 -16.36 -22.54 3.46
N LEU A 53 -17.60 -22.33 3.01
CA LEU A 53 -17.98 -22.23 1.61
C LEU A 53 -18.52 -20.83 1.31
N HIS A 54 -17.76 -20.04 0.55
CA HIS A 54 -18.11 -18.65 0.27
C HIS A 54 -19.29 -18.52 -0.72
N GLY A 55 -19.95 -17.36 -0.76
CA GLY A 55 -20.96 -17.03 -1.76
C GLY A 55 -20.35 -16.67 -3.12
N LEU A 56 -21.20 -16.36 -4.11
CA LEU A 56 -20.73 -15.90 -5.42
C LEU A 56 -19.83 -14.66 -5.27
N GLY A 57 -18.61 -14.70 -5.81
CA GLY A 57 -17.68 -13.57 -5.78
C GLY A 57 -16.34 -13.90 -5.13
N LYS A 58 -15.82 -12.95 -4.33
CA LYS A 58 -14.46 -13.00 -3.79
C LYS A 58 -14.30 -14.07 -2.70
N PHE A 59 -13.21 -14.84 -2.80
CA PHE A 59 -12.80 -15.79 -1.77
C PHE A 59 -12.18 -15.04 -0.56
N SER A 60 -12.68 -15.32 0.64
CA SER A 60 -12.16 -14.78 1.90
C SER A 60 -12.06 -15.89 2.95
N CYS A 61 -10.96 -15.92 3.71
CA CYS A 61 -10.67 -16.94 4.70
C CYS A 61 -10.79 -16.46 6.16
N GLY A 62 -11.08 -15.17 6.38
CA GLY A 62 -11.00 -14.54 7.71
C GLY A 62 -12.07 -14.96 8.71
N LEU A 63 -13.27 -15.32 8.23
CA LEU A 63 -14.44 -15.52 9.09
C LEU A 63 -14.26 -16.63 10.13
N GLY A 64 -13.71 -17.79 9.74
CA GLY A 64 -13.62 -18.95 10.65
C GLY A 64 -12.76 -18.67 11.88
N ARG A 65 -11.67 -17.89 11.73
CA ARG A 65 -10.81 -17.49 12.86
C ARG A 65 -11.46 -16.44 13.74
N GLN A 66 -12.28 -15.55 13.16
CA GLN A 66 -13.00 -14.52 13.92
C GLN A 66 -14.08 -15.11 14.83
N LEU A 67 -14.63 -16.28 14.50
CA LEU A 67 -15.67 -16.96 15.30
C LEU A 67 -15.15 -17.52 16.63
N LYS A 68 -13.83 -17.72 16.78
CA LYS A 68 -13.17 -18.25 17.99
C LYS A 68 -13.89 -19.48 18.57
N LEU A 69 -14.25 -20.44 17.71
CA LEU A 69 -14.90 -21.68 18.16
C LEU A 69 -13.88 -22.58 18.90
N PRO A 70 -14.23 -23.12 20.08
CA PRO A 70 -13.32 -23.93 20.88
C PRO A 70 -13.00 -25.25 20.17
N GLN A 71 -11.75 -25.70 20.28
CA GLN A 71 -11.26 -26.98 19.74
C GLN A 71 -11.65 -27.22 18.26
N THR A 72 -11.72 -26.14 17.48
CA THR A 72 -12.19 -26.16 16.09
C THR A 72 -11.11 -25.65 15.14
N ALA A 73 -10.65 -26.52 14.23
CA ALA A 73 -9.83 -26.16 13.07
C ALA A 73 -10.72 -25.56 11.96
N VAL A 74 -10.12 -24.79 11.04
CA VAL A 74 -10.84 -24.11 9.96
C VAL A 74 -10.27 -24.49 8.61
N LEU A 75 -11.14 -24.84 7.66
CA LEU A 75 -10.81 -25.06 6.26
C LEU A 75 -11.69 -24.17 5.37
N ALA A 76 -11.15 -23.11 4.78
CA ALA A 76 -11.87 -22.30 3.79
C ALA A 76 -11.51 -22.75 2.37
N VAL A 77 -12.50 -23.07 1.55
CA VAL A 77 -12.30 -23.63 0.20
C VAL A 77 -12.77 -22.63 -0.86
N ARG A 78 -11.93 -22.37 -1.87
CA ARG A 78 -12.32 -21.53 -3.01
C ARG A 78 -13.15 -22.33 -3.99
N ALA A 79 -14.22 -21.72 -4.50
CA ALA A 79 -15.05 -22.34 -5.53
C ALA A 79 -14.25 -22.59 -6.82
N PRO A 80 -14.56 -23.66 -7.58
CA PRO A 80 -13.73 -24.11 -8.69
C PRO A 80 -13.85 -23.25 -9.96
N ASP A 81 -15.03 -22.67 -10.22
CA ASP A 81 -15.31 -22.01 -11.49
C ASP A 81 -15.11 -20.49 -11.36
N GLN A 82 -14.36 -19.89 -12.28
CA GLN A 82 -14.22 -18.44 -12.33
C GLN A 82 -15.47 -17.81 -12.98
N VAL A 83 -16.00 -16.74 -12.40
CA VAL A 83 -17.12 -16.01 -12.96
C VAL A 83 -16.69 -15.28 -14.23
N PRO A 84 -17.32 -15.53 -15.39
CA PRO A 84 -16.97 -14.87 -16.65
C PRO A 84 -17.16 -13.34 -16.60
N PHE A 85 -16.33 -12.60 -17.35
CA PHE A 85 -16.50 -11.16 -17.63
C PHE A 85 -16.37 -10.19 -16.45
N LEU A 86 -15.83 -10.62 -15.30
CA LEU A 86 -15.52 -9.73 -14.16
C LEU A 86 -14.02 -9.37 -14.10
N TYR A 87 -13.73 -8.10 -13.81
CA TYR A 87 -12.37 -7.57 -13.66
C TYR A 87 -11.66 -8.05 -12.38
N GLU A 88 -12.42 -8.49 -11.39
CA GLU A 88 -11.93 -9.06 -10.12
C GLU A 88 -11.97 -10.60 -10.19
N GLU A 89 -10.97 -11.29 -9.62
CA GLU A 89 -10.99 -12.75 -9.49
C GLU A 89 -12.16 -13.20 -8.58
N SER A 90 -13.30 -13.45 -9.20
CA SER A 90 -14.53 -13.91 -8.58
C SER A 90 -14.80 -15.37 -8.94
N PHE A 91 -15.26 -16.16 -7.99
CA PHE A 91 -15.46 -17.60 -8.15
C PHE A 91 -16.89 -18.00 -7.79
N ALA A 92 -17.37 -19.05 -8.44
CA ALA A 92 -18.70 -19.63 -8.29
C ALA A 92 -18.61 -21.15 -8.07
N TRP A 93 -19.53 -21.68 -7.26
CA TRP A 93 -19.66 -23.11 -7.03
C TRP A 93 -20.45 -23.81 -8.14
N PHE A 94 -21.35 -23.07 -8.77
CA PHE A 94 -22.15 -23.49 -9.90
C PHE A 94 -22.53 -22.26 -10.74
N PRO A 95 -22.82 -22.43 -12.04
CA PRO A 95 -23.21 -21.33 -12.90
C PRO A 95 -24.47 -20.62 -12.39
N SER A 96 -24.37 -19.32 -12.13
CA SER A 96 -25.53 -18.47 -11.79
C SER A 96 -26.09 -17.70 -12.98
N PHE A 97 -25.28 -17.53 -14.03
CA PHE A 97 -25.65 -16.79 -15.23
C PHE A 97 -25.46 -17.65 -16.47
N ASP A 98 -26.36 -17.50 -17.44
CA ASP A 98 -26.18 -18.08 -18.76
C ASP A 98 -25.19 -17.27 -19.63
N GLY A 99 -24.99 -17.67 -20.88
CA GLY A 99 -24.08 -16.98 -21.81
C GLY A 99 -24.50 -15.54 -22.19
N LEU A 100 -25.71 -15.12 -21.85
CA LEU A 100 -26.25 -13.78 -22.07
C LEU A 100 -26.23 -12.93 -20.79
N GLY A 101 -25.86 -13.51 -19.65
CA GLY A 101 -25.84 -12.83 -18.35
C GLY A 101 -27.16 -12.91 -17.58
N GLU A 102 -28.13 -13.72 -18.03
CA GLU A 102 -29.42 -13.90 -17.35
C GLU A 102 -29.31 -14.95 -16.23
N LEU A 103 -30.10 -14.77 -15.16
CA LEU A 103 -30.07 -15.67 -13.99
C LEU A 103 -30.60 -17.07 -14.35
N ILE A 104 -29.82 -18.09 -14.03
CA ILE A 104 -30.23 -19.49 -14.20
C ILE A 104 -31.20 -19.88 -13.08
N GLU A 105 -32.45 -20.19 -13.42
CA GLU A 105 -33.48 -20.57 -12.43
C GLU A 105 -33.20 -21.89 -11.69
N ARG A 106 -32.53 -22.84 -12.36
CA ARG A 106 -32.22 -24.18 -11.81
C ARG A 106 -30.75 -24.53 -12.05
N PRO A 107 -29.83 -23.94 -11.27
CA PRO A 107 -28.41 -24.17 -11.45
C PRO A 107 -28.03 -25.61 -11.06
N ASN A 108 -26.99 -26.16 -11.70
CA ASN A 108 -26.52 -27.52 -11.46
C ASN A 108 -25.30 -27.53 -10.52
N PRO A 109 -25.43 -27.98 -9.25
CA PRO A 109 -24.32 -28.00 -8.28
C PRO A 109 -23.39 -29.22 -8.41
N THR A 110 -23.55 -30.07 -9.42
CA THR A 110 -22.85 -31.38 -9.50
C THR A 110 -21.33 -31.24 -9.40
N SER A 111 -20.71 -30.26 -10.06
CA SER A 111 -19.25 -30.05 -10.00
C SER A 111 -18.78 -29.74 -8.57
N ALA A 112 -19.47 -28.83 -7.86
CA ALA A 112 -19.19 -28.53 -6.46
C ALA A 112 -19.36 -29.75 -5.55
N LEU A 113 -20.40 -30.56 -5.77
CA LEU A 113 -20.64 -31.76 -4.95
C LEU A 113 -19.59 -32.86 -5.17
N LEU A 114 -19.03 -32.98 -6.38
CA LEU A 114 -17.91 -33.87 -6.66
C LEU A 114 -16.61 -33.38 -6.01
N LEU A 115 -16.38 -32.07 -6.02
CA LEU A 115 -15.25 -31.46 -5.31
C LEU A 115 -15.35 -31.69 -3.80
N MET A 116 -16.51 -31.43 -3.20
CA MET A 116 -16.76 -31.67 -1.77
C MET A 116 -16.57 -33.13 -1.39
N GLU A 117 -17.01 -34.07 -2.22
CA GLU A 117 -16.79 -35.51 -2.00
C GLU A 117 -15.30 -35.89 -2.05
N LYS A 118 -14.51 -35.24 -2.90
CA LYS A 118 -13.06 -35.46 -2.96
C LYS A 118 -12.36 -34.88 -1.73
N ILE A 119 -12.75 -33.69 -1.29
CA ILE A 119 -12.21 -33.04 -0.08
C ILE A 119 -12.55 -33.88 1.15
N PHE A 120 -13.82 -34.30 1.28
CA PHE A 120 -14.30 -35.08 2.40
C PHE A 120 -13.52 -36.40 2.55
N ARG A 121 -13.36 -37.17 1.46
CA ARG A 121 -12.54 -38.41 1.48
C ARG A 121 -11.10 -38.16 1.90
N HIS A 122 -10.49 -37.08 1.42
CA HIS A 122 -9.12 -36.73 1.84
C HIS A 122 -9.06 -36.42 3.35
N LEU A 123 -10.05 -35.71 3.88
CA LEU A 123 -10.12 -35.37 5.30
C LEU A 123 -10.31 -36.60 6.19
N THR A 124 -11.18 -37.53 5.77
CA THR A 124 -11.46 -38.76 6.53
C THR A 124 -10.31 -39.76 6.43
N ASP A 125 -9.81 -40.00 5.22
CA ASP A 125 -8.91 -41.12 4.93
C ASP A 125 -7.45 -40.77 5.24
N ASP A 126 -7.03 -39.54 4.91
CA ASP A 126 -5.62 -39.11 5.03
C ASP A 126 -5.37 -38.16 6.21
N CYS A 127 -6.38 -37.39 6.65
CA CYS A 127 -6.23 -36.37 7.70
C CYS A 127 -6.80 -36.77 9.07
N ALA A 128 -7.38 -37.97 9.18
CA ALA A 128 -7.95 -38.52 10.41
C ALA A 128 -9.08 -37.68 11.04
N TRP A 129 -9.89 -37.02 10.20
CA TRP A 129 -11.12 -36.33 10.62
C TRP A 129 -12.33 -37.27 10.57
N PRO A 130 -12.96 -37.59 11.72
CA PRO A 130 -14.22 -38.33 11.71
C PRO A 130 -15.35 -37.49 11.10
N ALA A 131 -16.25 -38.12 10.32
CA ALA A 131 -17.36 -37.43 9.67
C ALA A 131 -18.19 -36.57 10.64
N ASN A 132 -18.50 -37.12 11.82
CA ASN A 132 -19.29 -36.47 12.87
C ASN A 132 -18.57 -35.32 13.61
N ARG A 133 -17.32 -35.00 13.23
CA ARG A 133 -16.54 -33.85 13.70
C ARG A 133 -16.37 -32.78 12.62
N ILE A 134 -16.90 -33.00 11.42
CA ILE A 134 -16.84 -32.05 10.31
C ILE A 134 -18.13 -31.23 10.27
N HIS A 135 -17.99 -29.92 10.34
CA HIS A 135 -19.06 -28.93 10.31
C HIS A 135 -18.95 -28.09 9.05
N LEU A 136 -20.08 -27.81 8.39
CA LEU A 136 -20.11 -26.97 7.18
C LEU A 136 -20.76 -25.63 7.50
N PHE A 137 -20.15 -24.55 7.05
CA PHE A 137 -20.74 -23.23 7.05
C PHE A 137 -20.68 -22.64 5.65
N GLY A 138 -21.83 -22.23 5.12
CA GLY A 138 -21.90 -21.69 3.76
C GLY A 138 -22.77 -20.45 3.66
N PHE A 139 -22.33 -19.50 2.81
CA PHE A 139 -23.10 -18.30 2.49
C PHE A 139 -23.60 -18.34 1.04
N ALA A 140 -24.87 -17.97 0.81
CA ALA A 140 -25.50 -17.92 -0.50
C ALA A 140 -25.27 -19.20 -1.33
N GLN A 141 -24.50 -19.14 -2.44
CA GLN A 141 -24.13 -20.34 -3.21
C GLN A 141 -23.45 -21.40 -2.33
N GLY A 142 -22.50 -21.01 -1.49
CA GLY A 142 -21.81 -21.93 -0.58
C GLY A 142 -22.74 -22.57 0.46
N GLY A 143 -23.76 -21.84 0.92
CA GLY A 143 -24.80 -22.38 1.80
C GLY A 143 -25.65 -23.44 1.10
N SER A 144 -25.96 -23.20 -0.18
CA SER A 144 -26.65 -24.16 -1.04
C SER A 144 -25.82 -25.42 -1.22
N VAL A 145 -24.52 -25.30 -1.53
CA VAL A 145 -23.59 -26.45 -1.65
C VAL A 145 -23.49 -27.24 -0.35
N ALA A 146 -23.37 -26.56 0.80
CA ALA A 146 -23.29 -27.22 2.11
C ALA A 146 -24.52 -28.10 2.37
N ALA A 147 -25.71 -27.56 2.08
CA ALA A 147 -26.98 -28.27 2.26
C ALA A 147 -27.13 -29.44 1.27
N GLU A 148 -26.86 -29.22 -0.02
CA GLU A 148 -26.91 -30.27 -1.05
C GLU A 148 -25.92 -31.41 -0.74
N PHE A 149 -24.73 -31.07 -0.24
CA PHE A 149 -23.74 -32.07 0.16
C PHE A 149 -24.23 -32.88 1.38
N GLY A 150 -24.89 -32.24 2.35
CA GLY A 150 -25.53 -32.94 3.47
C GLY A 150 -26.62 -33.94 3.03
N ILE A 151 -27.38 -33.62 1.98
CA ILE A 151 -28.37 -34.54 1.37
C ILE A 151 -27.66 -35.69 0.65
N LYS A 152 -26.60 -35.39 -0.12
CA LYS A 152 -25.80 -36.41 -0.80
C LYS A 152 -25.19 -37.39 0.21
N MET A 153 -24.73 -36.88 1.35
CA MET A 153 -24.14 -37.66 2.44
C MET A 153 -25.17 -38.22 3.44
N HIS A 154 -26.46 -38.36 3.10
CA HIS A 154 -27.52 -38.79 4.04
C HIS A 154 -27.26 -40.11 4.82
N ARG A 155 -26.31 -40.93 4.38
CA ARG A 155 -25.88 -42.17 5.06
C ARG A 155 -24.80 -41.95 6.12
N GLU A 156 -24.12 -40.81 6.09
CA GLU A 156 -23.08 -40.43 7.03
C GLU A 156 -23.51 -39.17 7.80
N THR A 157 -23.25 -39.15 9.10
CA THR A 157 -23.66 -38.03 9.94
C THR A 157 -22.51 -37.06 10.10
N LEU A 158 -22.56 -35.93 9.38
CA LEU A 158 -21.71 -34.78 9.65
C LEU A 158 -22.05 -34.12 11.00
N GLY A 159 -21.10 -33.37 11.58
CA GLY A 159 -21.26 -32.69 12.86
C GLY A 159 -22.39 -31.65 12.85
N SER A 160 -22.38 -30.73 11.87
CA SER A 160 -23.53 -29.84 11.60
C SER A 160 -23.40 -29.09 10.27
N ILE A 161 -24.50 -28.50 9.82
CA ILE A 161 -24.54 -27.60 8.66
C ILE A 161 -25.17 -26.27 9.07
N VAL A 162 -24.53 -25.15 8.70
CA VAL A 162 -25.10 -23.81 8.78
C VAL A 162 -25.17 -23.24 7.37
N SER A 163 -26.38 -23.02 6.86
CA SER A 163 -26.61 -22.31 5.60
C SER A 163 -27.09 -20.90 5.91
N VAL A 164 -26.38 -19.90 5.39
CA VAL A 164 -26.75 -18.48 5.48
C VAL A 164 -27.24 -18.03 4.10
N SER A 165 -28.54 -17.74 4.00
CA SER A 165 -29.22 -17.30 2.77
C SER A 165 -28.97 -18.20 1.54
N GLY A 166 -28.67 -19.49 1.77
CA GLY A 166 -28.48 -20.50 0.73
C GLY A 166 -29.65 -21.49 0.72
N PRO A 167 -30.56 -21.47 -0.26
CA PRO A 167 -31.63 -22.45 -0.36
C PRO A 167 -31.10 -23.83 -0.81
N LEU A 168 -31.89 -24.89 -0.61
CA LEU A 168 -31.71 -26.13 -1.37
C LEU A 168 -32.10 -25.87 -2.84
N LEU A 169 -31.25 -26.31 -3.76
CA LEU A 169 -31.44 -26.22 -5.21
C LEU A 169 -32.29 -27.39 -5.72
N SER A 170 -32.17 -28.54 -5.06
CA SER A 170 -32.95 -29.75 -5.31
C SER A 170 -34.13 -29.86 -4.34
N TYR A 171 -35.14 -30.62 -4.74
CA TYR A 171 -36.25 -31.00 -3.85
C TYR A 171 -35.99 -32.41 -3.32
N PRO A 172 -35.68 -32.60 -2.02
CA PRO A 172 -35.33 -33.92 -1.50
C PRO A 172 -36.46 -34.95 -1.66
N THR A 173 -36.11 -36.13 -2.14
CA THR A 173 -37.00 -37.31 -2.29
C THR A 173 -36.48 -38.51 -1.49
N LEU A 174 -35.73 -38.26 -0.41
CA LEU A 174 -35.11 -39.28 0.42
C LEU A 174 -36.16 -40.13 1.16
N SER A 175 -35.95 -41.45 1.22
CA SER A 175 -36.75 -42.35 2.06
C SER A 175 -36.43 -42.24 3.56
N THR A 176 -35.22 -41.78 3.89
CA THR A 176 -34.73 -41.56 5.26
C THR A 176 -34.05 -40.20 5.33
N LEU A 177 -34.46 -39.36 6.27
CA LEU A 177 -33.92 -38.01 6.45
C LEU A 177 -32.46 -38.03 6.92
N THR A 178 -31.66 -37.06 6.50
CA THR A 178 -30.29 -36.86 6.98
C THR A 178 -30.29 -36.56 8.49
N LEU A 179 -29.45 -37.26 9.26
CA LEU A 179 -29.31 -37.08 10.71
C LEU A 179 -28.42 -35.88 11.10
N THR A 180 -27.64 -35.35 10.17
CA THR A 180 -26.86 -34.12 10.37
C THR A 180 -27.76 -32.96 10.77
N PRO A 181 -27.52 -32.31 11.92
CA PRO A 181 -28.29 -31.16 12.34
C PRO A 181 -27.99 -29.96 11.42
N LEU A 182 -29.03 -29.27 10.98
CA LEU A 182 -28.92 -28.12 10.09
C LEU A 182 -29.55 -26.86 10.71
N LEU A 183 -28.86 -25.72 10.60
CA LEU A 183 -29.42 -24.40 10.84
C LEU A 183 -29.50 -23.62 9.53
N ILE A 184 -30.66 -23.03 9.25
CA ILE A 184 -30.87 -22.09 8.14
C ILE A 184 -31.08 -20.68 8.71
N ALA A 185 -30.11 -19.80 8.47
CA ALA A 185 -30.21 -18.38 8.77
C ALA A 185 -30.54 -17.65 7.48
N TYR A 186 -31.67 -16.95 7.40
CA TYR A 186 -32.11 -16.37 6.13
C TYR A 186 -32.84 -15.03 6.29
N ARG A 187 -32.86 -14.26 5.21
CA ARG A 187 -33.74 -13.09 5.06
C ARG A 187 -34.94 -13.45 4.19
N PRO A 188 -36.15 -12.97 4.54
CA PRO A 188 -37.35 -13.26 3.75
C PRO A 188 -37.29 -12.80 2.29
N SER A 189 -36.50 -11.76 1.99
CA SER A 189 -36.28 -11.25 0.63
C SER A 189 -35.35 -12.14 -0.21
N GLU A 190 -34.47 -12.92 0.44
CA GLU A 190 -33.41 -13.70 -0.21
C GLU A 190 -33.80 -15.17 -0.37
N VAL A 191 -34.64 -15.70 0.52
CA VAL A 191 -35.06 -17.10 0.51
C VAL A 191 -36.60 -17.18 0.59
N PRO A 192 -37.28 -17.75 -0.42
CA PRO A 192 -38.73 -17.88 -0.40
C PRO A 192 -39.17 -18.84 0.70
N SER A 193 -40.34 -18.60 1.29
CA SER A 193 -40.89 -19.43 2.38
C SER A 193 -41.07 -20.91 2.00
N SER A 194 -41.21 -21.20 0.70
CA SER A 194 -41.26 -22.56 0.16
C SER A 194 -39.94 -23.34 0.35
N ALA A 195 -38.79 -22.66 0.43
CA ALA A 195 -37.47 -23.29 0.58
C ALA A 195 -37.32 -24.01 1.92
N LEU A 196 -37.94 -23.50 3.01
CA LEU A 196 -37.92 -24.15 4.32
C LEU A 196 -38.60 -25.53 4.31
N THR A 197 -39.60 -25.71 3.44
CA THR A 197 -40.27 -27.01 3.27
C THR A 197 -39.32 -28.04 2.67
N ALA A 198 -38.43 -27.63 1.76
CA ALA A 198 -37.42 -28.52 1.18
C ALA A 198 -36.42 -28.99 2.24
N PHE A 199 -35.93 -28.08 3.11
CA PHE A 199 -35.03 -28.46 4.21
C PHE A 199 -35.67 -29.47 5.18
N LYS A 200 -36.92 -29.25 5.57
CA LYS A 200 -37.65 -30.18 6.46
C LYS A 200 -37.95 -31.54 5.84
N LYS A 201 -37.91 -31.65 4.50
CA LYS A 201 -37.99 -32.94 3.77
C LYS A 201 -36.64 -33.63 3.60
N GLY A 202 -35.53 -32.93 3.81
CA GLY A 202 -34.19 -33.46 3.65
C GLY A 202 -33.51 -33.83 4.97
N PHE A 203 -33.79 -33.09 6.05
CA PHE A 203 -33.07 -33.18 7.32
C PHE A 203 -34.02 -33.48 8.48
N HIS A 204 -33.57 -34.33 9.41
CA HIS A 204 -34.34 -34.68 10.61
C HIS A 204 -34.44 -33.52 11.60
N ARG A 205 -33.38 -32.71 11.75
CA ARG A 205 -33.32 -31.55 12.65
C ARG A 205 -32.96 -30.29 11.86
N VAL A 206 -33.94 -29.38 11.73
CA VAL A 206 -33.78 -28.07 11.08
C VAL A 206 -34.09 -26.96 12.09
N VAL A 207 -33.08 -26.15 12.41
CA VAL A 207 -33.22 -24.93 13.23
C VAL A 207 -33.38 -23.73 12.30
N GLU A 208 -34.42 -22.94 12.51
CA GLU A 208 -34.73 -21.78 11.69
C GLU A 208 -34.31 -20.49 12.40
N HIS A 209 -33.55 -19.63 11.72
CA HIS A 209 -33.25 -18.28 12.20
C HIS A 209 -33.55 -17.25 11.11
N LYS A 210 -34.52 -16.37 11.40
CA LYS A 210 -34.90 -15.26 10.52
C LYS A 210 -34.12 -14.00 10.90
N MET A 211 -33.33 -13.47 9.97
CA MET A 211 -32.47 -12.29 10.14
C MET A 211 -33.17 -10.97 9.77
N GLY A 212 -32.53 -9.83 10.03
CA GLY A 212 -33.04 -8.49 9.75
C GLY A 212 -33.17 -8.14 8.26
N ALA A 213 -33.63 -6.92 7.96
CA ALA A 213 -33.87 -6.48 6.58
C ALA A 213 -32.60 -6.10 5.79
N ASP A 214 -31.51 -5.76 6.48
CA ASP A 214 -30.24 -5.32 5.84
C ASP A 214 -29.45 -6.53 5.33
N GLY A 215 -29.22 -6.60 4.01
CA GLY A 215 -28.75 -7.78 3.26
C GLY A 215 -27.32 -8.26 3.51
N GLY A 216 -27.02 -9.52 3.12
CA GLY A 216 -25.66 -10.08 3.11
C GLY A 216 -25.31 -11.09 4.22
N MET A 217 -24.08 -11.08 4.74
CA MET A 217 -23.69 -11.92 5.88
C MET A 217 -24.34 -11.42 7.18
N PRO A 218 -24.45 -12.23 8.26
CA PRO A 218 -24.89 -11.74 9.55
C PRO A 218 -23.93 -10.64 10.03
N ALA A 219 -24.46 -9.48 10.40
CA ALA A 219 -23.66 -8.26 10.64
C ALA A 219 -23.67 -7.82 12.10
N SER A 220 -24.59 -8.35 12.91
CA SER A 220 -24.81 -7.92 14.29
C SER A 220 -24.81 -9.09 15.26
N LYS A 221 -24.55 -8.80 16.55
CA LYS A 221 -24.59 -9.79 17.62
C LYS A 221 -25.94 -10.55 17.67
N PRO A 222 -27.12 -9.90 17.54
CA PRO A 222 -28.40 -10.61 17.50
C PRO A 222 -28.56 -11.60 16.34
N GLU A 223 -27.90 -11.36 15.20
CA GLU A 223 -27.94 -12.28 14.05
C GLU A 223 -26.95 -13.44 14.20
N TRP A 224 -25.81 -13.20 14.86
CA TRP A 224 -24.81 -14.24 15.15
C TRP A 224 -25.17 -15.13 16.35
N GLU A 225 -25.86 -14.59 17.35
CA GLU A 225 -26.17 -15.29 18.60
C GLU A 225 -26.87 -16.65 18.38
N PRO A 226 -27.90 -16.78 17.51
CA PRO A 226 -28.56 -18.07 17.29
C PRO A 226 -27.68 -19.10 16.57
N ILE A 227 -26.77 -18.63 15.70
CA ILE A 227 -25.78 -19.49 15.03
C ILE A 227 -24.77 -20.02 16.06
N MET A 228 -24.27 -19.14 16.94
CA MET A 228 -23.33 -19.52 18.01
C MET A 228 -23.98 -20.45 19.04
N ARG A 229 -25.25 -20.22 19.37
CA ARG A 229 -26.05 -21.11 20.23
C ARG A 229 -26.20 -22.49 19.59
N PHE A 230 -26.52 -22.56 18.30
CA PHE A 230 -26.61 -23.82 17.59
C PHE A 230 -25.28 -24.59 17.63
N TRP A 231 -24.15 -23.91 17.39
CA TRP A 231 -22.84 -24.54 17.50
C TRP A 231 -22.48 -24.99 18.93
N SER A 232 -22.88 -24.26 19.96
CA SER A 232 -22.60 -24.66 21.34
C SER A 232 -23.30 -25.97 21.73
N GLU A 233 -24.38 -26.35 21.04
CA GLU A 233 -25.13 -27.59 21.23
C GLU A 233 -24.58 -28.79 20.44
N VAL A 234 -23.87 -28.55 19.34
CA VAL A 234 -23.46 -29.61 18.39
C VAL A 234 -21.94 -29.79 18.28
N LEU A 235 -21.14 -28.79 18.67
CA LEU A 235 -19.69 -28.92 18.70
C LEU A 235 -19.27 -29.93 19.78
N ALA A 236 -18.37 -30.82 19.40
CA ALA A 236 -17.79 -31.77 20.31
C ALA A 236 -16.76 -31.11 21.22
N ARG A 237 -16.58 -31.69 22.40
CA ARG A 237 -15.55 -31.26 23.35
C ARG A 237 -14.75 -32.46 23.79
N ARG A 238 -13.45 -32.43 23.55
CA ARG A 238 -12.50 -33.29 24.24
C ARG A 238 -12.31 -32.72 25.64
N ARG A 239 -12.59 -33.52 26.68
CA ARG A 239 -12.26 -33.12 28.05
C ARG A 239 -10.74 -33.01 28.14
N VAL A 240 -10.27 -31.79 28.35
CA VAL A 240 -8.90 -31.51 28.78
C VAL A 240 -9.04 -31.31 30.28
N ASP A 241 -8.50 -32.24 31.07
CA ASP A 241 -8.39 -32.01 32.51
C ASP A 241 -7.44 -30.82 32.73
N GLY A 242 -7.92 -29.76 33.38
CA GLY A 242 -7.08 -28.63 33.80
C GLY A 242 -7.68 -27.24 33.57
N VAL A 243 -8.52 -26.78 34.50
CA VAL A 243 -8.75 -25.36 34.79
C VAL A 243 -7.90 -25.04 36.03
N TYR A 244 -6.99 -24.06 35.89
CA TYR A 244 -6.27 -23.34 36.96
C TYR A 244 -6.31 -23.94 38.36
N GLU A 245 -5.44 -24.92 38.61
CA GLU A 245 -4.81 -25.12 39.92
C GLU A 245 -3.30 -25.22 39.68
N HIS A 246 -2.51 -24.74 40.64
CA HIS A 246 -1.07 -24.81 40.65
C HIS A 246 -0.55 -26.18 40.15
N ASP A 247 0.21 -26.20 39.05
CA ASP A 247 0.97 -27.39 38.67
C ASP A 247 2.06 -27.64 39.72
N ALA A 248 1.82 -28.64 40.57
CA ALA A 248 2.86 -29.26 41.38
C ALA A 248 3.64 -30.34 40.60
N ASP A 249 3.23 -30.69 39.37
CA ASP A 249 3.79 -31.82 38.61
C ASP A 249 4.10 -31.48 37.13
N CYS A 250 4.74 -30.33 36.84
CA CYS A 250 5.49 -30.20 35.57
C CYS A 250 6.78 -31.02 35.68
N SER A 251 6.83 -32.18 35.03
CA SER A 251 8.06 -32.99 34.91
C SER A 251 9.05 -32.41 33.88
N CYS A 252 9.01 -31.11 33.64
CA CYS A 252 10.03 -30.40 32.88
C CYS A 252 11.23 -30.20 33.82
N GLU A 253 12.40 -30.76 33.50
CA GLU A 253 13.65 -30.25 34.10
C GLU A 253 13.76 -28.79 33.66
N ASP A 254 13.49 -27.87 34.59
CA ASP A 254 13.43 -26.44 34.31
C ASP A 254 14.85 -25.87 34.12
N PRO A 255 15.27 -25.51 32.89
CA PRO A 255 16.54 -24.81 32.70
C PRO A 255 16.56 -23.40 33.32
N ASN A 256 15.40 -22.91 33.77
CA ASN A 256 15.13 -21.55 34.21
C ASN A 256 14.70 -21.44 35.68
N ALA A 257 15.07 -22.37 36.58
CA ALA A 257 14.69 -22.31 38.00
C ALA A 257 15.08 -20.98 38.71
N ARG A 258 15.99 -20.18 38.11
CA ARG A 258 16.37 -18.83 38.53
C ARG A 258 15.37 -17.72 38.17
N LEU A 259 14.53 -17.93 37.14
CA LEU A 259 13.55 -16.97 36.65
C LEU A 259 12.27 -17.12 37.47
N THR A 260 12.15 -16.29 38.51
CA THR A 260 11.05 -16.32 39.46
C THR A 260 10.12 -15.13 39.27
N ARG A 261 8.94 -15.16 39.90
CA ARG A 261 8.07 -13.99 39.97
C ARG A 261 8.76 -12.80 40.66
N THR A 262 9.58 -13.07 41.66
CA THR A 262 10.34 -12.03 42.39
C THR A 262 11.39 -11.35 41.51
N THR A 263 12.12 -12.12 40.68
CA THR A 263 13.07 -11.52 39.73
C THR A 263 12.36 -10.73 38.64
N LEU A 264 11.17 -11.15 38.24
CA LEU A 264 10.34 -10.39 37.30
C LEU A 264 9.88 -9.06 37.92
N GLU A 265 9.41 -9.07 39.17
CA GLU A 265 9.01 -7.86 39.90
C GLU A 265 10.18 -6.87 40.02
N ALA A 266 11.40 -7.36 40.29
CA ALA A 266 12.60 -6.54 40.29
C ALA A 266 12.91 -5.91 38.91
N LEU A 267 12.74 -6.66 37.81
CA LEU A 267 12.90 -6.12 36.45
C LEU A 267 11.86 -5.04 36.11
N VAL A 268 10.61 -5.24 36.53
CA VAL A 268 9.52 -4.27 36.38
C VAL A 268 9.84 -3.00 37.16
N GLU A 269 10.31 -3.13 38.40
CA GLU A 269 10.71 -2.01 39.24
C GLU A 269 11.86 -1.22 38.61
N VAL A 270 12.88 -1.91 38.11
CA VAL A 270 13.97 -1.26 37.36
C VAL A 270 13.41 -0.51 36.16
N LYS A 271 12.64 -1.16 35.28
CA LYS A 271 12.09 -0.50 34.07
C LYS A 271 11.28 0.75 34.42
N ASN A 272 10.42 0.68 35.44
CA ASN A 272 9.50 1.76 35.78
C ASN A 272 10.17 2.95 36.47
N ASN A 273 11.30 2.72 37.15
CA ASN A 273 12.04 3.75 37.89
C ASN A 273 13.32 4.22 37.17
N LEU A 274 13.54 3.80 35.93
CA LEU A 274 14.70 4.21 35.15
C LEU A 274 14.65 5.72 34.83
N LYS A 275 15.74 6.41 35.15
CA LYS A 275 15.99 7.80 34.74
C LYS A 275 17.37 7.91 34.08
N PRO A 276 17.53 7.41 32.84
CA PRO A 276 18.86 7.20 32.27
C PRO A 276 19.72 8.47 32.15
N LEU A 277 19.09 9.65 31.96
CA LEU A 277 19.79 10.93 31.86
C LEU A 277 20.34 11.45 33.20
N GLU A 278 19.88 10.90 34.33
CA GLU A 278 20.37 11.25 35.68
C GLU A 278 21.47 10.29 36.17
N MET A 279 21.78 9.23 35.41
CA MET A 279 22.68 8.15 35.84
C MET A 279 24.14 8.40 35.40
N THR A 280 25.10 7.98 36.22
CA THR A 280 26.52 7.97 35.83
C THR A 280 26.83 6.79 34.88
N PRO A 281 27.94 6.85 34.11
CA PRO A 281 28.38 5.72 33.28
C PRO A 281 28.56 4.41 34.06
N GLU A 282 29.02 4.49 35.31
CA GLU A 282 29.17 3.35 36.21
C GLU A 282 27.80 2.76 36.60
N GLU A 283 26.83 3.60 36.97
CA GLU A 283 25.46 3.17 37.29
C GLU A 283 24.77 2.53 36.06
N ILE A 284 25.00 3.08 34.87
CA ILE A 284 24.52 2.52 33.61
C ILE A 284 25.12 1.13 33.38
N SER A 285 26.43 0.99 33.60
CA SER A 285 27.13 -0.29 33.45
C SER A 285 26.66 -1.32 34.48
N GLU A 286 26.37 -0.91 35.72
CA GLU A 286 25.80 -1.76 36.76
C GLU A 286 24.40 -2.25 36.38
N LYS A 287 23.51 -1.35 35.91
CA LYS A 287 22.19 -1.75 35.43
C LYS A 287 22.29 -2.70 34.24
N ALA A 288 23.19 -2.46 33.32
CA ALA A 288 23.42 -3.36 32.19
C ALA A 288 23.87 -4.75 32.64
N ALA A 289 24.83 -4.82 33.58
CA ALA A 289 25.32 -6.06 34.16
C ALA A 289 24.22 -6.85 34.89
N PHE A 290 23.23 -6.16 35.49
CA PHE A 290 22.04 -6.77 36.07
C PHE A 290 21.07 -7.31 35.00
N LEU A 291 20.85 -6.59 33.90
CA LEU A 291 19.83 -6.90 32.90
C LEU A 291 20.26 -7.97 31.88
N LEU A 292 21.52 -7.93 31.41
CA LEU A 292 22.04 -8.82 30.37
C LEU A 292 21.95 -10.33 30.68
N PRO A 293 22.12 -10.80 31.93
CA PRO A 293 21.98 -12.22 32.27
C PRO A 293 20.60 -12.82 31.99
N TYR A 294 19.54 -12.01 31.85
CA TYR A 294 18.18 -12.45 31.54
C TYR A 294 17.92 -12.62 30.03
N LEU A 295 18.92 -12.36 29.19
CA LEU A 295 18.81 -12.38 27.73
C LEU A 295 19.59 -13.53 27.09
N LYS A 296 20.00 -14.54 27.87
CA LYS A 296 20.74 -15.69 27.34
C LYS A 296 19.84 -16.54 26.43
N ALA A 297 20.38 -16.99 25.32
CA ALA A 297 19.64 -17.80 24.35
C ALA A 297 19.27 -19.19 24.88
N SER A 298 19.99 -19.69 25.90
CA SER A 298 19.66 -20.92 26.63
C SER A 298 18.29 -20.87 27.29
N ASP A 299 17.80 -19.67 27.58
CA ASP A 299 16.57 -19.46 28.34
C ASP A 299 15.34 -19.39 27.40
N ILE A 300 15.57 -19.44 26.09
CA ILE A 300 14.51 -19.42 25.07
C ILE A 300 13.76 -20.76 25.09
N PRO A 301 12.42 -20.74 25.25
CA PRO A 301 11.60 -21.94 25.25
C PRO A 301 11.71 -22.78 23.96
N PRO A 302 11.70 -24.12 24.05
CA PRO A 302 11.51 -24.99 22.89
C PRO A 302 10.13 -24.78 22.30
N ARG A 303 10.04 -24.74 20.96
CA ARG A 303 8.84 -24.36 20.19
C ARG A 303 7.62 -25.29 20.36
N GLU A 304 7.80 -26.48 20.95
CA GLU A 304 6.82 -27.58 20.92
C GLU A 304 6.04 -27.83 22.23
N LYS A 305 6.31 -27.09 23.31
CA LYS A 305 5.67 -27.34 24.61
C LYS A 305 5.21 -26.03 25.25
N GLY A 306 3.91 -25.71 25.22
CA GLY A 306 3.35 -24.61 26.00
C GLY A 306 3.32 -24.97 27.49
N CYS A 307 4.11 -24.29 28.33
CA CYS A 307 4.18 -24.48 29.78
C CYS A 307 4.30 -23.10 30.48
N CYS A 308 3.93 -23.01 31.76
CA CYS A 308 3.92 -21.78 32.55
C CYS A 308 5.32 -21.10 32.68
N THR A 309 6.40 -21.87 32.68
CA THR A 309 7.79 -21.37 32.76
C THR A 309 8.23 -20.62 31.50
N HIS A 310 7.68 -20.97 30.34
CA HIS A 310 8.04 -20.35 29.05
C HIS A 310 7.51 -18.92 28.89
N VAL A 311 6.31 -18.67 29.42
CA VAL A 311 5.70 -17.33 29.46
C VAL A 311 6.50 -16.41 30.40
N LEU A 312 6.97 -16.96 31.52
CA LEU A 312 7.77 -16.20 32.48
C LEU A 312 9.11 -15.74 31.89
N GLY A 313 9.82 -16.62 31.17
CA GLY A 313 11.07 -16.27 30.48
C GLY A 313 10.90 -15.16 29.43
N GLN A 314 9.81 -15.20 28.67
CA GLN A 314 9.47 -14.14 27.70
C GLN A 314 9.26 -12.78 28.37
N PHE A 315 8.56 -12.72 29.50
CA PHE A 315 8.39 -11.47 30.23
C PHE A 315 9.72 -10.93 30.76
N HIS A 316 10.59 -11.79 31.32
CA HIS A 316 11.93 -11.36 31.74
C HIS A 316 12.72 -10.75 30.56
N ALA A 317 12.72 -11.43 29.41
CA ALA A 317 13.38 -10.94 28.22
C ALA A 317 12.77 -9.60 27.73
N HIS A 318 11.44 -9.47 27.72
CA HIS A 318 10.76 -8.21 27.39
C HIS A 318 11.23 -7.05 28.27
N PHE A 319 11.14 -7.21 29.59
CA PHE A 319 11.49 -6.12 30.52
C PHE A 319 12.97 -5.78 30.45
N ALA A 320 13.85 -6.78 30.34
CA ALA A 320 15.28 -6.56 30.20
C ALA A 320 15.65 -5.86 28.87
N LEU A 321 15.09 -6.32 27.74
CA LEU A 321 15.29 -5.69 26.43
C LEU A 321 14.79 -4.24 26.42
N CYS A 322 13.56 -3.99 26.89
CA CYS A 322 13.01 -2.63 26.91
C CYS A 322 13.79 -1.70 27.85
N ALA A 323 14.27 -2.18 28.99
CA ALA A 323 15.08 -1.38 29.91
C ALA A 323 16.42 -0.99 29.28
N LEU A 324 17.16 -1.95 28.72
CA LEU A 324 18.42 -1.70 28.01
C LEU A 324 18.23 -0.76 26.82
N ALA A 325 17.16 -0.97 26.04
CA ALA A 325 16.83 -0.14 24.90
C ALA A 325 16.50 1.31 25.32
N ASN A 326 15.76 1.50 26.41
CA ASN A 326 15.45 2.84 26.91
C ASN A 326 16.72 3.57 27.39
N ILE A 327 17.59 2.88 28.14
CA ILE A 327 18.90 3.42 28.54
C ILE A 327 19.70 3.84 27.30
N SER A 328 19.87 2.93 26.34
CA SER A 328 20.65 3.19 25.13
C SER A 328 20.07 4.33 24.28
N TYR A 329 18.74 4.43 24.18
CA TYR A 329 18.07 5.45 23.37
C TYR A 329 18.23 6.85 23.96
N LEU A 330 18.13 6.98 25.29
CA LEU A 330 18.22 8.27 25.98
C LEU A 330 19.67 8.71 26.19
N VAL A 331 20.56 7.80 26.58
CA VAL A 331 21.97 8.12 26.88
C VAL A 331 22.79 8.33 25.61
N ARG A 332 22.45 7.64 24.51
CA ARG A 332 23.25 7.62 23.26
C ARG A 332 24.73 7.30 23.53
N PRO A 333 25.02 6.09 24.02
CA PRO A 333 26.36 5.74 24.49
C PRO A 333 27.41 5.85 23.37
N GLU A 334 28.62 6.28 23.72
CA GLU A 334 29.75 6.26 22.80
C GLU A 334 30.03 4.81 22.35
N PRO A 335 30.42 4.58 21.07
CA PRO A 335 30.64 3.23 20.54
C PRO A 335 31.64 2.40 21.35
N ASP A 336 32.65 3.03 21.96
CA ASP A 336 33.70 2.37 22.73
C ASP A 336 33.40 2.27 24.23
N SER A 337 32.22 2.73 24.68
CA SER A 337 31.81 2.61 26.08
C SER A 337 31.61 1.15 26.50
N GLU A 338 31.87 0.83 27.76
CA GLU A 338 31.67 -0.52 28.30
C GLU A 338 30.21 -0.98 28.16
N PHE A 339 29.26 -0.05 28.27
CA PHE A 339 27.85 -0.33 28.02
C PHE A 339 27.59 -0.73 26.55
N ALA A 340 28.11 0.01 25.58
CA ALA A 340 27.95 -0.33 24.16
C ALA A 340 28.62 -1.66 23.81
N LYS A 341 29.83 -1.92 24.32
CA LYS A 341 30.53 -3.21 24.16
C LYS A 341 29.72 -4.37 24.73
N GLY A 342 29.15 -4.21 25.93
CA GLY A 342 28.29 -5.23 26.54
C GLY A 342 27.04 -5.54 25.71
N LEU A 343 26.43 -4.53 25.09
CA LEU A 343 25.30 -4.74 24.16
C LEU A 343 25.73 -5.47 22.88
N VAL A 344 26.90 -5.12 22.32
CA VAL A 344 27.46 -5.77 21.12
C VAL A 344 27.77 -7.25 21.40
N GLU A 345 28.39 -7.56 22.54
CA GLU A 345 28.69 -8.93 22.95
C GLU A 345 27.42 -9.76 23.18
N ALA A 346 26.35 -9.15 23.71
CA ALA A 346 25.08 -9.81 23.97
C ALA A 346 24.15 -9.92 22.75
N TRP A 347 24.43 -9.17 21.68
CA TRP A 347 23.58 -9.07 20.49
C TRP A 347 23.12 -10.43 19.92
N PRO A 348 23.98 -11.47 19.77
CA PRO A 348 23.54 -12.76 19.22
C PRO A 348 22.43 -13.44 20.02
N ASP A 349 22.44 -13.29 21.35
CA ASP A 349 21.41 -13.87 22.21
C ASP A 349 20.14 -13.00 22.23
N MET A 350 20.31 -11.67 22.27
CA MET A 350 19.21 -10.70 22.14
C MET A 350 18.44 -10.91 20.83
N PHE A 351 19.16 -11.10 19.72
CA PHE A 351 18.55 -11.36 18.41
C PHE A 351 17.71 -12.63 18.40
N LYS A 352 18.16 -13.72 19.03
CA LYS A 352 17.37 -14.96 19.13
C LYS A 352 16.08 -14.75 19.93
N TRP A 353 16.11 -13.93 20.99
CA TRP A 353 14.90 -13.53 21.72
C TRP A 353 13.95 -12.69 20.87
N LEU A 354 14.47 -11.76 20.06
CA LEU A 354 13.67 -10.97 19.12
C LEU A 354 13.07 -11.84 18.01
N ASP A 355 13.83 -12.77 17.41
CA ASP A 355 13.34 -13.72 16.39
C ASP A 355 12.28 -14.65 17.01
N TYR A 356 12.53 -15.19 18.20
CA TYR A 356 11.54 -16.00 18.92
C TYR A 356 10.25 -15.21 19.20
N THR A 357 10.36 -13.95 19.63
CA THR A 357 9.22 -13.07 19.86
C THR A 357 8.44 -12.83 18.56
N PHE A 358 9.14 -12.50 17.48
CA PHE A 358 8.56 -12.27 16.16
C PHE A 358 7.81 -13.49 15.61
N GLN A 359 8.45 -14.65 15.61
CA GLN A 359 7.89 -15.88 15.03
C GLN A 359 6.63 -16.36 15.77
N ASN A 360 6.62 -16.24 17.10
CA ASN A 360 5.56 -16.81 17.95
C ASN A 360 4.46 -15.82 18.32
N TRP A 361 4.62 -14.53 18.03
CA TRP A 361 3.66 -13.51 18.47
C TRP A 361 3.27 -12.53 17.39
N ILE A 362 4.10 -12.27 16.38
CA ILE A 362 3.73 -11.45 15.22
C ILE A 362 3.26 -12.32 14.06
N ILE A 363 4.00 -13.40 13.73
CA ILE A 363 3.69 -14.28 12.58
C ILE A 363 2.66 -15.36 12.92
N SER A 364 2.84 -16.05 14.05
CA SER A 364 1.95 -17.14 14.48
C SER A 364 1.64 -16.97 15.97
N PRO A 365 0.74 -16.03 16.35
CA PRO A 365 0.47 -15.73 17.75
C PRO A 365 0.05 -16.98 18.53
N MET A 366 0.87 -17.33 19.54
CA MET A 366 0.69 -18.53 20.38
C MET A 366 -0.56 -18.44 21.27
N PHE A 367 -1.10 -17.23 21.49
CA PHE A 367 -2.32 -16.97 22.26
C PHE A 367 -3.12 -15.80 21.65
N SER A 368 -4.46 -15.83 21.75
CA SER A 368 -5.38 -14.93 21.03
C SER A 368 -5.75 -13.61 21.75
N GLU A 369 -4.97 -13.21 22.76
CA GLU A 369 -5.20 -11.96 23.50
C GLU A 369 -4.53 -10.75 22.83
N ILE A 370 -5.32 -9.68 22.68
CA ILE A 370 -4.97 -8.39 22.03
C ILE A 370 -3.68 -7.77 22.62
N GLY A 371 -3.39 -8.01 23.90
CA GLY A 371 -2.18 -7.52 24.56
C GLY A 371 -0.89 -8.13 24.04
N ASN A 372 -0.89 -9.41 23.64
CA ASN A 372 0.34 -10.15 23.40
C ASN A 372 1.03 -9.79 22.07
N ARG A 373 0.26 -9.53 21.00
CA ARG A 373 0.81 -9.08 19.71
C ARG A 373 1.37 -7.65 19.81
N TYR A 374 0.67 -6.76 20.50
CA TYR A 374 1.16 -5.40 20.75
C TYR A 374 2.40 -5.39 21.66
N HIS A 375 2.44 -6.21 22.73
CA HIS A 375 3.65 -6.35 23.54
C HIS A 375 4.84 -6.90 22.76
N ALA A 376 4.61 -7.89 21.89
CA ALA A 376 5.65 -8.38 20.99
C ALA A 376 6.16 -7.29 20.04
N PHE A 377 5.25 -6.51 19.44
CA PHE A 377 5.59 -5.34 18.63
C PHE A 377 6.43 -4.34 19.44
N GLN A 378 5.98 -3.95 20.64
CA GLN A 378 6.71 -3.02 21.50
C GLN A 378 8.11 -3.54 21.83
N THR A 379 8.23 -4.83 22.18
CA THR A 379 9.52 -5.46 22.45
C THR A 379 10.46 -5.31 21.26
N ILE A 380 9.99 -5.65 20.06
CA ILE A 380 10.78 -5.63 18.84
C ILE A 380 11.16 -4.21 18.47
N VAL A 381 10.18 -3.32 18.35
CA VAL A 381 10.36 -1.96 17.83
C VAL A 381 11.15 -1.10 18.81
N VAL A 382 10.83 -1.12 20.12
CA VAL A 382 11.61 -0.35 21.12
C VAL A 382 13.06 -0.81 21.16
N SER A 383 13.29 -2.13 21.12
CA SER A 383 14.65 -2.68 21.12
C SER A 383 15.42 -2.24 19.88
N LEU A 384 14.86 -2.47 18.70
CA LEU A 384 15.56 -2.16 17.45
C LEU A 384 15.71 -0.65 17.24
N ARG A 385 14.74 0.18 17.63
CA ARG A 385 14.83 1.66 17.59
C ARG A 385 16.07 2.20 18.30
N SER A 386 16.50 1.49 19.34
CA SER A 386 17.66 1.87 20.13
C SER A 386 18.94 1.20 19.61
N LEU A 387 18.91 -0.12 19.42
CA LEU A 387 20.10 -0.90 19.11
C LEU A 387 20.67 -0.62 17.72
N VAL A 388 19.84 -0.26 16.73
CA VAL A 388 20.31 0.13 15.39
C VAL A 388 20.99 1.51 15.35
N LYS A 389 21.06 2.21 16.49
CA LYS A 389 21.87 3.43 16.64
C LYS A 389 23.31 3.13 17.05
N ILE A 390 23.63 1.88 17.38
CA ILE A 390 24.98 1.43 17.71
C ILE A 390 25.65 0.87 16.44
N PRO A 391 26.69 1.53 15.89
CA PRO A 391 27.26 1.15 14.59
C PRO A 391 27.71 -0.30 14.50
N ALA A 392 28.35 -0.83 15.55
CA ALA A 392 28.80 -2.22 15.58
C ALA A 392 27.66 -3.24 15.52
N ILE A 393 26.49 -2.92 16.10
CA ILE A 393 25.29 -3.77 15.98
C ILE A 393 24.76 -3.73 14.54
N CYS A 394 24.74 -2.55 13.90
CA CYS A 394 24.36 -2.44 12.49
C CYS A 394 25.30 -3.24 11.58
N ASP A 395 26.61 -3.16 11.81
CA ASP A 395 27.60 -3.98 11.08
C ASP A 395 27.29 -5.48 11.26
N HIS A 396 26.95 -5.93 12.48
CA HIS A 396 26.54 -7.31 12.73
C HIS A 396 25.22 -7.69 12.02
N ILE A 397 24.23 -6.80 11.97
CA ILE A 397 22.96 -7.05 11.27
C ILE A 397 23.21 -7.19 9.77
N LEU A 398 24.04 -6.32 9.18
CA LEU A 398 24.25 -6.24 7.74
C LEU A 398 25.26 -7.28 7.20
N ALA A 399 26.16 -7.80 8.04
CA ALA A 399 27.19 -8.77 7.63
C ALA A 399 26.69 -10.21 7.42
N VAL A 400 25.42 -10.54 7.73
CA VAL A 400 24.90 -11.92 7.81
C VAL A 400 23.58 -12.05 7.03
N ASP A 401 23.19 -13.28 6.64
CA ASP A 401 21.80 -13.64 6.28
C ASP A 401 20.74 -13.17 7.32
N GLY A 402 21.18 -12.77 8.52
CA GLY A 402 20.40 -12.13 9.57
C GLY A 402 19.83 -10.74 9.20
N GLY A 403 20.47 -9.98 8.31
CA GLY A 403 19.96 -8.69 7.86
C GLY A 403 18.57 -8.83 7.23
N LYS A 404 18.38 -9.84 6.38
CA LYS A 404 17.09 -10.17 5.79
C LYS A 404 16.02 -10.46 6.86
N LYS A 405 16.36 -11.19 7.92
CA LYS A 405 15.41 -11.49 9.01
C LYS A 405 14.98 -10.23 9.76
N VAL A 406 15.91 -9.31 10.06
CA VAL A 406 15.59 -8.04 10.74
C VAL A 406 14.71 -7.16 9.85
N PHE A 407 15.01 -7.04 8.55
CA PHE A 407 14.18 -6.31 7.60
C PHE A 407 12.76 -6.91 7.47
N VAL A 408 12.64 -8.26 7.38
CA VAL A 408 11.34 -8.94 7.37
C VAL A 408 10.57 -8.67 8.66
N MET A 409 11.25 -8.72 9.81
CA MET A 409 10.67 -8.49 11.14
C MET A 409 10.12 -7.07 11.25
N LEU A 410 10.95 -6.06 10.98
CA LEU A 410 10.55 -4.65 11.04
C LEU A 410 9.50 -4.30 9.97
N GLY A 411 9.63 -4.81 8.74
CA GLY A 411 8.63 -4.62 7.69
C GLY A 411 7.27 -5.21 8.05
N SER A 412 7.25 -6.38 8.70
CA SER A 412 6.03 -7.00 9.19
C SER A 412 5.41 -6.21 10.35
N CYS A 413 6.22 -5.72 11.29
CA CYS A 413 5.77 -4.81 12.35
C CYS A 413 5.17 -3.52 11.77
N TRP A 414 5.82 -2.92 10.77
CA TRP A 414 5.33 -1.71 10.11
C TRP A 414 3.97 -1.92 9.43
N LEU A 415 3.76 -3.06 8.78
CA LEU A 415 2.45 -3.41 8.21
C LEU A 415 1.38 -3.70 9.28
N TYR A 416 1.78 -4.29 10.41
CA TYR A 416 0.89 -4.57 11.54
C TYR A 416 0.32 -3.29 12.16
N GLU A 417 1.03 -2.15 12.10
CA GLU A 417 0.58 -0.86 12.62
C GLU A 417 -0.75 -0.38 12.03
N LEU A 418 -1.15 -0.90 10.87
CA LEU A 418 -2.38 -0.55 10.18
C LEU A 418 -3.56 -1.45 10.53
N GLU A 419 -3.33 -2.56 11.22
CA GLU A 419 -4.38 -3.45 11.70
C GLU A 419 -5.19 -2.78 12.82
N ASP A 420 -6.50 -3.03 12.87
CA ASP A 420 -7.40 -2.44 13.88
C ASP A 420 -7.01 -2.84 15.31
N GLU A 421 -6.43 -4.04 15.46
CA GLU A 421 -5.87 -4.53 16.72
C GLU A 421 -4.76 -3.61 17.25
N PHE A 422 -3.80 -3.25 16.39
CA PHE A 422 -2.74 -2.32 16.75
C PHE A 422 -3.30 -0.94 17.09
N LYS A 423 -4.16 -0.39 16.23
CA LYS A 423 -4.75 0.96 16.43
C LYS A 423 -5.51 1.08 17.75
N THR A 424 -6.12 0.00 18.22
CA THR A 424 -6.81 -0.05 19.52
C THR A 424 -5.80 -0.02 20.68
N ALA A 425 -4.71 -0.78 20.58
CA ALA A 425 -3.70 -0.88 21.63
C ALA A 425 -2.74 0.34 21.69
N ALA A 426 -2.43 0.94 20.55
CA ALA A 426 -1.47 2.03 20.39
C ALA A 426 -1.96 3.40 20.92
N GLN A 427 -3.19 3.50 21.45
CA GLN A 427 -3.73 4.73 22.05
C GLN A 427 -2.84 5.31 23.16
N TYR A 428 -2.00 4.47 23.79
CA TYR A 428 -1.11 4.85 24.88
C TYR A 428 0.32 5.25 24.43
N ASP A 429 0.71 4.95 23.19
CA ASP A 429 2.00 5.33 22.59
C ASP A 429 1.85 5.48 21.06
N PRO A 430 1.18 6.53 20.57
CA PRO A 430 0.77 6.64 19.17
C PRO A 430 1.92 6.91 18.19
N PHE A 431 3.14 7.16 18.69
CA PHE A 431 4.29 7.57 17.90
C PHE A 431 5.40 6.50 17.85
N LEU A 432 5.17 5.32 18.44
CA LEU A 432 6.05 4.17 18.26
C LEU A 432 5.77 3.50 16.91
N SER A 433 6.70 3.63 15.97
CA SER A 433 6.63 2.96 14.66
C SER A 433 7.91 2.21 14.33
N ALA A 434 7.75 1.07 13.68
CA ALA A 434 8.83 0.32 13.07
C ALA A 434 9.49 1.08 11.91
N ALA A 435 8.87 2.15 11.38
CA ALA A 435 9.46 2.98 10.34
C ALA A 435 10.82 3.60 10.74
N GLU A 436 10.98 4.02 11.99
CA GLU A 436 12.24 4.61 12.51
C GLU A 436 13.41 3.60 12.42
N PRO A 437 13.41 2.47 13.15
CA PRO A 437 14.52 1.53 13.10
C PRO A 437 14.74 0.93 11.71
N LEU A 438 13.66 0.80 10.91
CA LEU A 438 13.74 0.27 9.56
C LEU A 438 14.51 1.23 8.64
N LEU A 439 14.26 2.53 8.74
CA LEU A 439 14.97 3.56 7.96
C LEU A 439 16.39 3.81 8.46
N ASP A 440 16.61 3.84 9.78
CA ASP A 440 17.96 4.00 10.35
C ASP A 440 18.87 2.88 9.85
N LEU A 441 18.40 1.63 9.85
CA LEU A 441 19.14 0.49 9.31
C LEU A 441 19.30 0.57 7.78
N ALA A 442 18.25 0.96 7.04
CA ALA A 442 18.31 1.06 5.58
C ALA A 442 19.23 2.19 5.07
N THR A 443 19.56 3.16 5.92
CA THR A 443 20.46 4.27 5.58
C THR A 443 21.87 4.12 6.15
N PHE A 444 22.12 3.07 6.95
CA PHE A 444 23.43 2.81 7.55
C PHE A 444 24.43 2.27 6.51
N LYS A 445 25.53 3.01 6.28
CA LYS A 445 26.77 2.74 5.50
C LYS A 445 26.72 1.67 4.38
N PRO A 446 27.04 2.08 3.14
CA PRO A 446 25.97 2.23 2.16
C PRO A 446 24.90 1.15 2.37
N GLY A 447 23.69 1.58 2.72
CA GLY A 447 22.61 0.65 3.00
C GLY A 447 22.37 -0.32 1.84
N PRO A 448 21.65 -1.43 2.10
CA PRO A 448 21.36 -2.40 1.04
C PRO A 448 20.65 -1.70 -0.14
N PRO A 449 20.83 -2.20 -1.38
CA PRO A 449 20.15 -1.62 -2.53
C PRO A 449 18.63 -1.62 -2.27
N PRO A 450 17.88 -0.60 -2.72
CA PRO A 450 16.46 -0.48 -2.44
C PRO A 450 15.69 -1.77 -2.76
N GLU A 451 16.04 -2.45 -3.84
CA GLU A 451 15.43 -3.73 -4.26
C GLU A 451 15.60 -4.84 -3.22
N PHE A 452 16.73 -4.89 -2.50
CA PHE A 452 16.95 -5.86 -1.42
C PHE A 452 16.10 -5.54 -0.20
N PHE A 453 16.08 -4.27 0.23
CA PHE A 453 15.22 -3.78 1.31
C PHE A 453 13.75 -4.13 1.05
N PHE A 454 13.29 -3.89 -0.18
CA PHE A 454 11.93 -4.18 -0.59
C PHE A 454 11.61 -5.67 -0.76
N GLY A 455 12.56 -6.46 -1.26
CA GLY A 455 12.44 -7.92 -1.31
C GLY A 455 12.37 -8.58 0.08
N CYS A 456 12.81 -7.87 1.14
CA CYS A 456 12.74 -8.33 2.51
C CYS A 456 11.47 -7.87 3.24
N ILE A 457 10.97 -6.65 2.99
CA ILE A 457 9.72 -6.17 3.61
C ILE A 457 8.52 -7.02 3.18
N MET A 458 8.56 -7.65 1.99
CA MET A 458 7.56 -8.61 1.51
C MET A 458 8.18 -9.71 0.62
N PRO A 459 8.61 -10.87 1.16
CA PRO A 459 9.23 -11.95 0.39
C PRO A 459 8.29 -12.68 -0.59
N SER A 460 6.97 -12.51 -0.44
CA SER A 460 5.94 -13.36 -1.05
C SER A 460 5.01 -12.66 -2.04
N THR A 461 5.15 -11.35 -2.26
CA THR A 461 4.25 -10.62 -3.15
C THR A 461 5.05 -9.87 -4.22
N GLN A 462 4.83 -10.23 -5.48
CA GLN A 462 5.10 -9.34 -6.62
C GLN A 462 4.19 -8.07 -6.62
N ASP A 463 3.49 -7.79 -5.51
CA ASP A 463 2.50 -6.73 -5.35
C ASP A 463 3.09 -5.57 -4.52
N ALA A 464 3.65 -4.58 -5.21
CA ALA A 464 4.10 -3.33 -4.61
C ALA A 464 2.94 -2.46 -4.06
N GLY A 465 1.68 -2.80 -4.37
CA GLY A 465 0.49 -2.06 -3.98
C GLY A 465 0.22 -2.05 -2.48
N LYS A 466 0.39 -3.19 -1.79
CA LYS A 466 0.13 -3.29 -0.34
C LYS A 466 1.08 -2.39 0.49
N PRO A 467 2.41 -2.44 0.32
CA PRO A 467 3.30 -1.53 1.04
C PRO A 467 3.09 -0.06 0.65
N ALA A 468 2.84 0.24 -0.63
CA ALA A 468 2.57 1.61 -1.06
C ALA A 468 1.30 2.17 -0.41
N ARG A 469 0.27 1.34 -0.28
CA ARG A 469 -0.94 1.68 0.46
C ARG A 469 -0.66 1.93 1.93
N ALA A 470 0.16 1.09 2.54
CA ALA A 470 0.55 1.25 3.93
C ALA A 470 1.24 2.60 4.19
N ALA A 471 2.23 2.97 3.37
CA ALA A 471 2.90 4.27 3.45
C ALA A 471 1.92 5.44 3.40
N LEU A 472 0.93 5.38 2.49
CA LEU A 472 -0.05 6.45 2.34
C LEU A 472 -1.11 6.48 3.45
N ASP A 473 -1.46 5.33 4.03
CA ASP A 473 -2.38 5.29 5.18
C ASP A 473 -1.71 5.88 6.44
N HIS A 474 -0.42 5.63 6.67
CA HIS A 474 0.35 6.31 7.73
C HIS A 474 0.39 7.83 7.55
N LEU A 475 0.70 8.31 6.34
CA LEU A 475 0.69 9.74 6.02
C LEU A 475 -0.72 10.35 6.10
N GLY A 476 -1.74 9.58 5.71
CA GLY A 476 -3.14 10.00 5.71
C GLY A 476 -3.66 10.35 7.10
N TRP A 477 -3.16 9.69 8.15
CA TRP A 477 -3.53 9.97 9.54
C TRP A 477 -3.32 11.45 9.90
N TYR A 478 -2.19 12.04 9.49
CA TYR A 478 -1.84 13.45 9.73
C TYR A 478 -2.76 14.44 9.02
N LEU A 479 -3.42 14.04 7.94
CA LEU A 479 -4.38 14.91 7.23
C LEU A 479 -5.80 14.84 7.81
N THR A 480 -6.08 13.83 8.64
CA THR A 480 -7.42 13.59 9.21
C THR A 480 -7.51 13.91 10.70
N ASN A 481 -6.38 13.95 11.40
CA ASN A 481 -6.33 14.26 12.82
C ASN A 481 -6.32 15.79 13.06
N SER A 482 -7.00 16.25 14.12
CA SER A 482 -7.25 17.68 14.38
C SER A 482 -6.06 18.44 15.00
N ALA A 483 -5.05 17.75 15.54
CA ALA A 483 -3.85 18.38 16.11
C ALA A 483 -2.58 17.50 15.95
N PRO A 484 -2.10 17.27 14.71
CA PRO A 484 -1.07 16.27 14.44
C PRO A 484 0.37 16.81 14.58
N TRP A 485 0.58 18.05 15.01
CA TRP A 485 1.88 18.74 14.92
C TRP A 485 2.68 18.85 16.22
N SER A 486 2.43 17.95 17.18
CA SER A 486 3.33 17.86 18.35
C SER A 486 4.76 17.49 17.92
N PRO A 487 5.82 17.88 18.65
CA PRO A 487 7.19 17.55 18.25
C PRO A 487 7.41 16.05 17.97
N PRO A 488 6.97 15.09 18.83
CA PRO A 488 7.09 13.66 18.52
C PRO A 488 6.36 13.26 17.24
N ALA A 489 5.18 13.84 16.99
CA ALA A 489 4.40 13.54 15.80
C ALA A 489 5.10 14.02 14.51
N LEU A 490 5.74 15.19 14.55
CA LEU A 490 6.50 15.76 13.44
C LEU A 490 7.74 14.91 13.10
N PHE A 491 8.47 14.44 14.11
CA PHE A 491 9.60 13.51 13.90
C PHE A 491 9.13 12.21 13.25
N MET A 492 8.00 11.65 13.70
CA MET A 492 7.45 10.43 13.10
C MET A 492 6.89 10.65 11.70
N LEU A 493 6.29 11.81 11.44
CA LEU A 493 5.84 12.19 10.10
C LEU A 493 7.01 12.20 9.13
N ASP A 494 8.12 12.81 9.54
CA ASP A 494 9.35 12.84 8.75
C ASP A 494 9.85 11.42 8.42
N TYR A 495 9.88 10.48 9.38
CA TYR A 495 10.17 9.07 9.09
C TYR A 495 9.19 8.46 8.09
N HIS A 496 7.88 8.70 8.21
CA HIS A 496 6.90 8.19 7.26
C HIS A 496 7.05 8.77 5.85
N ILE A 497 7.43 10.05 5.72
CA ILE A 497 7.71 10.66 4.42
C ILE A 497 9.00 10.07 3.84
N ARG A 498 10.07 9.97 4.63
CA ARG A 498 11.34 9.34 4.20
C ARG A 498 11.16 7.88 3.81
N MET A 499 10.23 7.15 4.44
CA MET A 499 9.84 5.80 4.01
C MET A 499 9.30 5.83 2.57
N ALA A 500 8.39 6.76 2.28
CA ALA A 500 7.90 6.96 0.92
C ALA A 500 9.00 7.40 -0.07
N CYS A 501 9.95 8.25 0.35
CA CYS A 501 11.12 8.62 -0.46
C CYS A 501 11.97 7.39 -0.81
N LYS A 502 12.31 6.55 0.18
CA LYS A 502 13.07 5.31 -0.06
C LYS A 502 12.31 4.36 -0.98
N MET A 503 10.99 4.24 -0.81
CA MET A 503 10.12 3.48 -1.72
C MET A 503 10.15 4.02 -3.14
N ALA A 504 10.14 5.33 -3.31
CA ALA A 504 10.19 5.98 -4.62
C ALA A 504 11.48 5.69 -5.41
N LEU A 505 12.57 5.27 -4.75
CA LEU A 505 13.81 4.88 -5.43
C LEU A 505 13.66 3.59 -6.25
N ALA A 506 12.70 2.73 -5.91
CA ALA A 506 12.42 1.50 -6.64
C ALA A 506 11.20 1.66 -7.54
N LEU A 507 11.40 1.49 -8.86
CA LEU A 507 10.39 1.78 -9.89
C LEU A 507 9.00 1.12 -9.65
N PRO A 508 8.90 -0.17 -9.21
CA PRO A 508 7.59 -0.77 -8.92
C PRO A 508 6.81 -0.07 -7.81
N TYR A 509 7.52 0.40 -6.77
CA TYR A 509 6.92 1.09 -5.63
C TYR A 509 6.59 2.54 -5.94
N LEU A 510 7.44 3.23 -6.68
CA LEU A 510 7.13 4.56 -7.20
C LEU A 510 5.81 4.56 -7.99
N HIS A 511 5.66 3.60 -8.91
CA HIS A 511 4.42 3.46 -9.67
C HIS A 511 3.21 3.12 -8.79
N ALA A 512 3.38 2.25 -7.80
CA ALA A 512 2.31 1.90 -6.86
C ALA A 512 1.88 3.12 -6.01
N LEU A 513 2.83 3.91 -5.52
CA LEU A 513 2.57 5.15 -4.77
C LEU A 513 1.82 6.17 -5.64
N LEU A 514 2.29 6.41 -6.86
CA LEU A 514 1.65 7.32 -7.82
C LEU A 514 0.23 6.87 -8.18
N ALA A 515 0.02 5.57 -8.41
CA ALA A 515 -1.30 4.99 -8.68
C ALA A 515 -2.29 5.17 -7.51
N LEU A 516 -1.78 5.22 -6.28
CA LEU A 516 -2.52 5.51 -5.06
C LEU A 516 -2.58 7.00 -4.70
N HIS A 517 -2.20 7.87 -5.63
CA HIS A 517 -2.28 9.33 -5.50
C HIS A 517 -1.35 9.93 -4.43
N SER A 518 -0.16 9.37 -4.26
CA SER A 518 0.84 9.84 -3.29
C SER A 518 1.18 11.33 -3.40
N VAL A 519 1.32 11.86 -4.62
CA VAL A 519 1.58 13.30 -4.86
C VAL A 519 0.52 14.16 -4.19
N ARG A 520 -0.76 13.77 -4.27
CA ARG A 520 -1.85 14.50 -3.61
C ARG A 520 -1.67 14.50 -2.09
N THR A 521 -1.34 13.34 -1.51
CA THR A 521 -1.15 13.21 -0.05
C THR A 521 0.02 14.08 0.41
N VAL A 522 1.17 13.99 -0.26
CA VAL A 522 2.39 14.73 0.13
C VAL A 522 2.22 16.24 -0.06
N VAL A 523 1.63 16.70 -1.17
CA VAL A 523 1.38 18.14 -1.37
C VAL A 523 0.41 18.68 -0.32
N ARG A 524 -0.62 17.92 0.07
CA ARG A 524 -1.53 18.34 1.15
C ARG A 524 -0.82 18.44 2.51
N ILE A 525 0.10 17.53 2.80
CA ILE A 525 0.93 17.59 4.01
C ILE A 525 1.82 18.83 3.97
N LEU A 526 2.51 19.08 2.85
CA LEU A 526 3.35 20.26 2.67
C LEU A 526 2.55 21.57 2.82
N VAL A 527 1.36 21.66 2.22
CA VAL A 527 0.46 22.80 2.37
C VAL A 527 0.06 23.01 3.83
N ALA A 528 -0.22 21.93 4.57
CA ALA A 528 -0.60 22.01 5.97
C ALA A 528 0.58 22.44 6.85
N LEU A 529 1.75 21.80 6.71
CA LEU A 529 2.98 22.11 7.44
C LEU A 529 3.39 23.57 7.27
N THR A 530 3.40 24.05 6.03
CA THR A 530 3.85 25.42 5.71
C THR A 530 2.82 26.49 6.09
N ALA A 531 1.59 26.10 6.44
CA ALA A 531 0.56 26.99 6.94
C ALA A 531 0.53 27.08 8.48
N GLU A 532 1.28 26.24 9.19
CA GLU A 532 1.37 26.29 10.64
C GLU A 532 1.98 27.63 11.11
N PRO A 533 1.54 28.18 12.25
CA PRO A 533 2.20 29.32 12.85
C PRO A 533 3.59 28.91 13.35
N TYR A 534 4.56 29.81 13.23
CA TYR A 534 5.92 29.57 13.74
C TYR A 534 5.90 29.33 15.25
N ASN A 535 6.60 28.28 15.69
CA ASN A 535 6.82 27.94 17.09
C ASN A 535 8.19 27.28 17.23
N GLU A 536 9.04 27.83 18.09
CA GLU A 536 10.44 27.38 18.28
C GLU A 536 10.55 25.88 18.64
N THR A 537 9.58 25.33 19.37
CA THR A 537 9.60 23.92 19.81
C THR A 537 9.28 22.96 18.67
N THR A 538 8.44 23.37 17.71
CA THR A 538 8.05 22.52 16.57
C THR A 538 8.85 22.82 15.31
N ALA A 539 9.46 23.99 15.21
CA ALA A 539 10.14 24.46 13.99
C ALA A 539 11.15 23.48 13.40
N PRO A 540 12.04 22.83 14.19
CA PRO A 540 12.98 21.85 13.63
C PRO A 540 12.26 20.66 12.96
N GLY A 541 11.21 20.14 13.61
CA GLY A 541 10.42 19.02 13.08
C GLY A 541 9.62 19.39 11.83
N VAL A 542 9.08 20.62 11.78
CA VAL A 542 8.39 21.14 10.58
C VAL A 542 9.38 21.28 9.42
N ALA A 543 10.55 21.87 9.66
CA ALA A 543 11.58 22.05 8.63
C ALA A 543 12.05 20.70 8.05
N MET A 544 12.34 19.70 8.90
CA MET A 544 12.69 18.36 8.45
C MET A 544 11.58 17.72 7.59
N ALA A 545 10.33 17.77 8.05
CA ALA A 545 9.20 17.21 7.30
C ALA A 545 8.96 17.94 5.96
N ILE A 546 9.21 19.25 5.90
CA ILE A 546 9.20 20.05 4.66
C ILE A 546 10.29 19.55 3.72
N SER A 547 11.54 19.44 4.16
CA SER A 547 12.65 18.92 3.34
C SER A 547 12.33 17.55 2.76
N SER A 548 11.83 16.62 3.58
CA SER A 548 11.42 15.28 3.14
C SER A 548 10.25 15.31 2.15
N CYS A 549 9.29 16.22 2.30
CA CYS A 549 8.21 16.39 1.31
C CYS A 549 8.76 16.86 -0.04
N LEU A 550 9.71 17.80 -0.03
CA LEU A 550 10.32 18.33 -1.25
C LEU A 550 11.15 17.27 -1.97
N GLU A 551 11.94 16.46 -1.26
CA GLU A 551 12.69 15.33 -1.80
C GLU A 551 11.75 14.31 -2.49
N TYR A 552 10.63 13.97 -1.84
CA TYR A 552 9.63 13.09 -2.43
C TYR A 552 9.07 13.65 -3.74
N LEU A 553 8.76 14.96 -3.76
CA LEU A 553 8.18 15.63 -4.92
C LEU A 553 9.19 15.76 -6.08
N GLU A 554 10.46 16.00 -5.78
CA GLU A 554 11.53 16.02 -6.79
C GLU A 554 11.62 14.69 -7.54
N THR A 555 11.46 13.58 -6.82
CA THR A 555 11.47 12.24 -7.43
C THR A 555 10.17 11.91 -8.16
N SER A 556 9.01 12.26 -7.56
CA SER A 556 7.70 11.78 -8.03
C SER A 556 7.07 12.64 -9.12
N LEU A 557 7.28 13.95 -9.14
CA LEU A 557 6.70 14.84 -10.16
C LEU A 557 7.23 14.62 -11.58
N PRO A 558 8.54 14.40 -11.83
CA PRO A 558 9.01 14.07 -13.17
C PRO A 558 8.78 12.60 -13.56
N ALA A 559 8.31 11.74 -12.65
CA ALA A 559 8.14 10.32 -12.91
C ALA A 559 6.86 9.99 -13.69
N ALA A 560 6.94 8.99 -14.58
CA ALA A 560 5.82 8.49 -15.37
C ALA A 560 5.07 9.61 -16.13
N ASP A 561 3.87 9.98 -15.67
CA ASP A 561 3.01 11.00 -16.26
C ASP A 561 3.20 12.37 -15.59
N GLY A 562 4.43 12.89 -15.68
CA GLY A 562 4.83 14.05 -14.88
C GLY A 562 3.99 15.31 -15.12
N PHE A 563 3.50 15.51 -16.34
CA PHE A 563 2.56 16.58 -16.67
C PHE A 563 1.29 16.53 -15.79
N ALA A 564 0.67 15.36 -15.65
CA ALA A 564 -0.55 15.23 -14.86
C ALA A 564 -0.30 15.40 -13.36
N TRP A 565 0.82 14.87 -12.85
CA TRP A 565 1.20 15.00 -11.45
C TRP A 565 1.50 16.45 -11.07
N THR A 566 2.25 17.16 -11.91
CA THR A 566 2.54 18.59 -11.71
C THR A 566 1.29 19.44 -11.80
N THR A 567 0.41 19.18 -12.77
CA THR A 567 -0.89 19.87 -12.89
C THR A 567 -1.72 19.71 -11.62
N HIS A 568 -1.83 18.48 -11.11
CA HIS A 568 -2.59 18.23 -9.89
C HIS A 568 -1.94 18.86 -8.65
N ALA A 569 -0.62 18.81 -8.54
CA ALA A 569 0.10 19.42 -7.42
C ALA A 569 -0.12 20.94 -7.36
N VAL A 570 -0.05 21.63 -8.50
CA VAL A 570 -0.32 23.08 -8.58
C VAL A 570 -1.78 23.39 -8.23
N GLN A 571 -2.75 22.58 -8.68
CA GLN A 571 -4.16 22.72 -8.30
C GLN A 571 -4.39 22.66 -6.78
N ILE A 572 -3.64 21.82 -6.06
CA ILE A 572 -3.76 21.70 -4.60
C ILE A 572 -3.16 22.93 -3.88
N GLY A 573 -2.18 23.59 -4.50
CA GLY A 573 -1.48 24.74 -3.92
C GLY A 573 0.03 24.55 -3.74
N LEU A 574 0.67 23.70 -4.55
CA LEU A 574 2.11 23.43 -4.47
C LEU A 574 2.96 24.71 -4.49
N LEU A 575 2.73 25.64 -5.43
CA LEU A 575 3.56 26.84 -5.55
C LEU A 575 3.50 27.73 -4.28
N PRO A 576 2.32 28.14 -3.76
CA PRO A 576 2.23 28.87 -2.49
C PRO A 576 2.90 28.13 -1.32
N ALA A 577 2.77 26.80 -1.26
CA ALA A 577 3.41 26.01 -0.21
C ALA A 577 4.94 26.02 -0.34
N MET A 578 5.49 25.90 -1.54
CA MET A 578 6.94 26.01 -1.79
C MET A 578 7.50 27.40 -1.41
N LEU A 579 6.76 28.48 -1.72
CA LEU A 579 7.18 29.83 -1.34
C LEU A 579 7.18 30.03 0.17
N ARG A 580 6.19 29.48 0.89
CA ARG A 580 6.20 29.47 2.36
C ARG A 580 7.30 28.57 2.92
N ALA A 581 7.57 27.42 2.30
CA ALA A 581 8.61 26.51 2.75
C ALA A 581 9.98 27.19 2.83
N GLN A 582 10.27 28.12 1.92
CA GLN A 582 11.53 28.87 1.94
C GLN A 582 11.79 29.60 3.25
N THR A 583 10.78 30.16 3.93
CA THR A 583 10.98 30.84 5.21
C THR A 583 11.43 29.86 6.28
N TRP A 584 10.81 28.68 6.33
CA TRP A 584 11.19 27.60 7.25
C TRP A 584 12.60 27.05 7.01
N LEU A 585 13.05 27.03 5.75
CA LEU A 585 14.39 26.54 5.39
C LEU A 585 15.49 27.61 5.51
N ALA A 586 15.11 28.89 5.56
CA ALA A 586 16.04 30.01 5.76
C ALA A 586 16.26 30.32 7.24
N ASP A 587 15.21 30.22 8.07
CA ASP A 587 15.22 30.56 9.50
C ASP A 587 15.78 29.43 10.41
N ALA A 588 16.13 28.27 9.84
CA ALA A 588 16.72 27.17 10.61
C ALA A 588 18.15 27.53 11.07
N GLU A 589 18.54 27.10 12.29
CA GLU A 589 19.89 27.33 12.86
C GLU A 589 21.03 26.93 11.90
N THR A 590 20.76 25.94 11.04
CA THR A 590 21.59 25.58 9.89
C THR A 590 20.71 25.52 8.63
N PRO A 591 20.85 26.45 7.67
CA PRO A 591 20.09 26.41 6.41
C PRO A 591 20.31 25.09 5.67
N ASP A 592 19.22 24.41 5.31
CA ASP A 592 19.25 23.17 4.54
C ASP A 592 19.45 23.49 3.05
N ALA A 593 20.72 23.57 2.64
CA ALA A 593 21.11 23.92 1.28
C ALA A 593 20.59 22.93 0.23
N ASP A 594 20.46 21.64 0.59
CA ASP A 594 19.94 20.60 -0.31
C ASP A 594 18.44 20.78 -0.52
N ALA A 595 17.67 21.09 0.53
CA ALA A 595 16.25 21.39 0.41
C ALA A 595 16.00 22.69 -0.38
N GLN A 596 16.82 23.73 -0.21
CA GLN A 596 16.73 24.94 -1.02
C GLN A 596 17.05 24.67 -2.50
N SER A 597 18.06 23.85 -2.79
CA SER A 597 18.35 23.40 -4.15
C SER A 597 17.17 22.62 -4.75
N THR A 598 16.54 21.77 -3.95
CA THR A 598 15.35 21.01 -4.32
C THR A 598 14.17 21.93 -4.65
N LEU A 599 13.94 22.98 -3.86
CA LEU A 599 12.93 24.02 -4.16
C LEU A 599 13.18 24.68 -5.52
N VAL A 600 14.42 25.08 -5.80
CA VAL A 600 14.80 25.71 -7.08
C VAL A 600 14.48 24.77 -8.25
N LYS A 601 14.87 23.49 -8.15
CA LYS A 601 14.58 22.48 -9.20
C LYS A 601 13.08 22.29 -9.40
N LEU A 602 12.30 22.26 -8.33
CA LEU A 602 10.85 22.11 -8.41
C LEU A 602 10.18 23.34 -9.05
N ILE A 603 10.63 24.56 -8.73
CA ILE A 603 10.15 25.79 -9.38
C ILE A 603 10.47 25.77 -10.88
N ARG A 604 11.71 25.39 -11.25
CA ARG A 604 12.11 25.21 -12.66
C ARG A 604 11.30 24.14 -13.38
N LEU A 605 10.93 23.06 -12.69
CA LEU A 605 10.03 22.03 -13.22
C LEU A 605 8.65 22.61 -13.56
N LEU A 606 8.12 23.54 -12.76
CA LEU A 606 6.88 24.25 -13.09
C LEU A 606 7.04 25.10 -14.36
N SER A 607 8.17 25.81 -14.50
CA SER A 607 8.49 26.59 -15.70
C SER A 607 8.52 25.72 -16.94
N LEU A 608 9.14 24.54 -16.84
CA LEU A 608 9.25 23.56 -17.91
C LEU A 608 7.87 23.09 -18.41
N TYR A 609 6.97 22.71 -17.50
CA TYR A 609 5.64 22.24 -17.87
C TYR A 609 4.64 23.35 -18.24
N SER A 610 4.98 24.64 -18.04
CA SER A 610 4.07 25.75 -18.38
C SER A 610 3.83 25.94 -19.89
N MET A 611 4.46 25.12 -20.73
CA MET A 611 4.13 25.00 -22.15
C MET A 611 2.79 24.30 -22.43
N TYR A 612 2.17 23.71 -21.40
CA TYR A 612 0.87 23.11 -21.53
C TYR A 612 -0.21 24.07 -20.98
N PRO A 613 -1.13 24.59 -21.81
CA PRO A 613 -2.29 25.40 -21.43
C PRO A 613 -2.97 24.94 -20.14
N SER A 614 -3.21 23.64 -20.03
CA SER A 614 -3.84 23.00 -18.89
C SER A 614 -3.09 23.29 -17.58
N LEU A 615 -1.76 23.33 -17.58
CA LEU A 615 -0.98 23.75 -16.42
C LEU A 615 -0.79 25.27 -16.36
N LEU A 616 -0.54 25.94 -17.49
CA LEU A 616 -0.29 27.37 -17.58
C LEU A 616 -1.39 28.20 -16.91
N ARG A 617 -2.66 27.86 -17.15
CA ARG A 617 -3.82 28.52 -16.50
C ARG A 617 -3.76 28.41 -14.98
N HIS A 618 -3.42 27.22 -14.46
CA HIS A 618 -3.31 26.97 -13.03
C HIS A 618 -2.10 27.68 -12.41
N LEU A 619 -0.97 27.73 -13.11
CA LEU A 619 0.23 28.48 -12.68
C LEU A 619 -0.03 29.98 -12.63
N ALA A 620 -0.64 30.56 -13.68
CA ALA A 620 -0.98 31.98 -13.70
C ALA A 620 -1.89 32.36 -12.52
N ARG A 621 -2.88 31.52 -12.21
CA ARG A 621 -3.73 31.71 -11.02
C ARG A 621 -2.94 31.56 -9.73
N SER A 622 -2.08 30.55 -9.64
CA SER A 622 -1.29 30.27 -8.45
C SER A 622 -0.29 31.39 -8.14
N ILE A 623 0.29 32.02 -9.17
CA ILE A 623 1.16 33.20 -9.06
C ILE A 623 0.38 34.40 -8.54
N ARG A 624 -0.80 34.69 -9.12
CA ARG A 624 -1.68 35.76 -8.60
C ARG A 624 -2.01 35.54 -7.13
N ARG A 625 -2.35 34.31 -6.76
CA ARG A 625 -2.65 33.96 -5.36
C ARG A 625 -1.43 34.13 -4.44
N ALA A 626 -0.24 33.78 -4.89
CA ALA A 626 0.98 33.98 -4.11
C ALA A 626 1.25 35.47 -3.85
N ARG A 627 1.03 36.34 -4.85
CA ARG A 627 1.14 37.80 -4.72
C ARG A 627 0.11 38.37 -3.76
N GLU A 628 -1.16 37.97 -3.87
CA GLU A 628 -2.24 38.38 -2.95
C GLU A 628 -1.94 38.04 -1.49
N LEU A 629 -1.23 36.93 -1.27
CA LEU A 629 -0.84 36.46 0.05
C LEU A 629 0.49 37.07 0.55
N GLY A 630 1.16 37.92 -0.25
CA GLY A 630 2.45 38.52 0.11
C GLY A 630 3.62 37.54 0.17
N LEU A 631 3.49 36.35 -0.42
CA LEU A 631 4.50 35.28 -0.27
C LEU A 631 5.80 35.57 -1.03
N THR A 632 5.73 36.43 -2.04
CA THR A 632 6.89 36.80 -2.85
C THR A 632 7.92 37.61 -2.07
N ASP A 633 7.51 38.36 -1.05
CA ASP A 633 8.42 39.18 -0.26
C ASP A 633 9.30 38.32 0.65
N GLY A 634 8.74 37.24 1.21
CA GLY A 634 9.46 36.31 2.09
C GLY A 634 10.55 35.48 1.40
N ILE A 635 10.64 35.52 0.07
CA ILE A 635 11.68 34.81 -0.69
C ILE A 635 12.72 35.75 -1.31
N ARG A 636 12.56 37.08 -1.22
CA ARG A 636 13.49 38.05 -1.84
C ARG A 636 14.91 37.95 -1.29
N ASP A 637 15.03 37.63 0.00
CA ASP A 637 16.32 37.50 0.68
C ASP A 637 17.00 36.14 0.40
N SER A 638 16.40 35.31 -0.44
CA SER A 638 16.98 34.06 -0.96
C SER A 638 17.21 34.16 -2.47
N PRO A 639 18.40 34.64 -2.93
CA PRO A 639 18.65 34.89 -4.33
C PRO A 639 18.37 33.68 -5.26
N PRO A 640 18.77 32.44 -4.93
CA PRO A 640 18.53 31.29 -5.82
C PRO A 640 17.03 31.01 -6.04
N VAL A 641 16.23 31.09 -4.97
CA VAL A 641 14.78 30.83 -5.02
C VAL A 641 14.06 32.01 -5.67
N TRP A 642 14.45 33.25 -5.33
CA TRP A 642 13.93 34.45 -5.98
C TRP A 642 14.16 34.42 -7.48
N THR A 643 15.38 34.15 -7.95
CA THR A 643 15.70 34.09 -9.38
C THR A 643 14.88 33.03 -10.09
N ALA A 644 14.74 31.83 -9.51
CA ALA A 644 13.92 30.78 -10.10
C ALA A 644 12.44 31.16 -10.19
N TYR A 645 11.89 31.81 -9.15
CA TYR A 645 10.51 32.29 -9.14
C TYR A 645 10.28 33.42 -10.14
N GLU A 646 11.18 34.40 -10.21
CA GLU A 646 11.12 35.52 -11.16
C GLU A 646 11.15 35.01 -12.61
N GLU A 647 12.00 34.02 -12.89
CA GLU A 647 12.03 33.36 -14.20
C GLU A 647 10.71 32.63 -14.51
N LEU A 648 10.18 31.85 -13.57
CA LEU A 648 8.87 31.20 -13.70
C LEU A 648 7.78 32.22 -14.03
N GLU A 649 7.74 33.30 -13.27
CA GLU A 649 6.74 34.36 -13.39
C GLU A 649 6.80 35.02 -14.76
N LYS A 650 8.00 35.37 -15.22
CA LYS A 650 8.22 35.93 -16.55
C LYS A 650 7.82 34.96 -17.66
N ILE A 651 8.19 33.69 -17.56
CA ILE A 651 7.83 32.66 -18.56
C ILE A 651 6.32 32.47 -18.64
N VAL A 652 5.65 32.39 -17.48
CA VAL A 652 4.19 32.25 -17.43
C VAL A 652 3.52 33.48 -18.03
N GLU A 653 4.01 34.68 -17.74
CA GLU A 653 3.48 35.92 -18.31
C GLU A 653 3.66 35.96 -19.84
N ASP A 654 4.87 35.70 -20.34
CA ASP A 654 5.19 35.68 -21.78
C ASP A 654 4.29 34.66 -22.51
N ARG A 655 4.18 33.43 -21.98
CA ARG A 655 3.34 32.36 -22.56
C ARG A 655 1.85 32.68 -22.49
N SER A 656 1.41 33.38 -21.45
CA SER A 656 0.00 33.81 -21.31
C SER A 656 -0.37 34.89 -22.34
N LYS A 657 0.57 35.73 -22.78
CA LYS A 657 0.33 36.73 -23.84
C LYS A 657 0.22 36.11 -25.22
N MET A 658 0.89 34.98 -25.46
CA MET A 658 0.74 34.20 -26.71
C MET A 658 -0.63 33.53 -26.84
N PHE A 659 -1.48 33.66 -25.81
CA PHE A 659 -2.75 32.97 -25.63
C PHE A 659 -3.97 33.81 -26.05
N ASP A 660 -3.80 34.99 -26.67
CA ASP A 660 -4.88 35.96 -26.96
C ASP A 660 -6.14 35.36 -27.65
N ASP A 661 -6.04 34.19 -28.31
CA ASP A 661 -7.15 33.47 -28.95
C ASP A 661 -7.84 32.40 -28.08
N VAL A 662 -7.37 32.13 -26.87
CA VAL A 662 -7.85 31.01 -26.04
C VAL A 662 -8.14 31.46 -24.61
N ASP A 663 -9.23 30.96 -24.05
CA ASP A 663 -9.71 31.35 -22.73
C ASP A 663 -8.77 30.88 -21.62
N MET A 664 -8.19 31.83 -20.88
CA MET A 664 -7.38 31.58 -19.68
C MET A 664 -8.24 31.19 -18.46
N GLU A 665 -9.56 31.26 -18.58
CA GLU A 665 -10.48 30.77 -17.56
C GLU A 665 -10.56 29.24 -17.56
N ILE A 666 -10.56 28.66 -16.35
CA ILE A 666 -10.74 27.21 -16.19
C ILE A 666 -12.24 26.90 -16.34
N ARG A 667 -12.59 26.09 -17.33
CA ARG A 667 -13.99 25.71 -17.63
C ARG A 667 -14.38 24.39 -16.99
N CYS A 668 -15.68 24.20 -16.78
CA CYS A 668 -16.24 22.92 -16.36
C CYS A 668 -16.06 21.88 -17.48
N SER A 669 -15.56 20.70 -17.15
CA SER A 669 -15.34 19.62 -18.11
C SER A 669 -16.64 18.91 -18.53
N ASN A 670 -17.78 19.20 -17.89
CA ASN A 670 -19.08 18.75 -18.39
C ASN A 670 -19.43 19.59 -19.62
N SER A 671 -19.50 18.96 -20.80
CA SER A 671 -19.80 19.65 -22.07
C SER A 671 -21.16 20.34 -22.11
N SER A 672 -22.13 19.89 -21.31
CA SER A 672 -23.42 20.58 -21.12
C SER A 672 -23.30 21.88 -20.31
N CYS A 673 -22.18 22.11 -19.62
CA CYS A 673 -21.96 23.25 -18.74
C CYS A 673 -20.97 24.24 -19.34
N ARG A 674 -21.33 25.53 -19.33
CA ARG A 674 -20.48 26.63 -19.82
C ARG A 674 -19.89 27.50 -18.72
N LYS A 675 -19.99 27.07 -17.46
CA LYS A 675 -19.46 27.85 -16.33
C LYS A 675 -17.94 27.84 -16.35
N THR A 676 -17.38 29.01 -16.09
CA THR A 676 -15.96 29.24 -15.87
C THR A 676 -15.69 29.46 -14.38
N ASP A 677 -14.48 29.13 -13.96
CA ASP A 677 -14.06 29.21 -12.58
C ASP A 677 -13.58 30.63 -12.24
N GLU A 678 -14.54 31.47 -11.84
CA GLU A 678 -14.37 32.84 -11.33
C GLU A 678 -13.71 32.87 -9.92
N GLY A 679 -12.76 31.97 -9.65
CA GLY A 679 -12.10 31.85 -8.33
C GLY A 679 -12.91 31.08 -7.28
N LYS A 680 -13.88 30.25 -7.70
CA LYS A 680 -14.70 29.39 -6.83
C LYS A 680 -14.08 28.00 -6.58
N ASN A 681 -12.88 27.76 -7.09
CA ASN A 681 -12.11 26.52 -6.94
C ASN A 681 -12.92 25.29 -7.39
N PHE A 682 -13.06 25.14 -8.71
CA PHE A 682 -13.67 23.94 -9.29
C PHE A 682 -13.02 22.68 -8.72
N SER A 683 -13.84 21.66 -8.48
CA SER A 683 -13.40 20.38 -7.94
C SER A 683 -12.91 19.48 -9.06
N SER A 684 -11.71 18.91 -8.93
CA SER A 684 -11.21 17.94 -9.90
C SER A 684 -11.73 16.53 -9.62
N CYS A 685 -11.80 15.68 -10.66
CA CYS A 685 -12.08 14.25 -10.47
C CYS A 685 -11.04 13.63 -9.53
N SER A 686 -11.49 13.00 -8.45
CA SER A 686 -10.63 12.37 -7.44
C SER A 686 -9.84 11.15 -7.92
N GLY A 687 -10.13 10.67 -9.14
CA GLY A 687 -9.47 9.50 -9.72
C GLY A 687 -8.38 9.82 -10.75
N CYS A 688 -8.68 10.67 -11.72
CA CYS A 688 -7.74 10.99 -12.80
C CYS A 688 -7.04 12.34 -12.61
N PHE A 689 -7.69 13.28 -11.91
CA PHE A 689 -7.30 14.67 -11.73
C PHE A 689 -7.14 15.51 -13.01
N THR A 690 -7.55 14.99 -14.17
CA THR A 690 -7.40 15.68 -15.47
C THR A 690 -8.59 16.55 -15.85
N VAL A 691 -9.69 16.48 -15.10
CA VAL A 691 -10.95 17.20 -15.38
C VAL A 691 -11.41 17.96 -14.15
N SER A 692 -12.08 19.10 -14.37
CA SER A 692 -12.54 20.04 -13.35
C SER A 692 -14.05 20.27 -13.45
N TYR A 693 -14.72 20.37 -12.31
CA TYR A 693 -16.18 20.48 -12.21
C TYR A 693 -16.59 21.64 -11.33
N CYS A 694 -17.58 22.41 -11.79
CA CYS A 694 -18.16 23.48 -10.99
C CYS A 694 -19.06 22.98 -9.86
N SER A 695 -19.56 21.73 -9.94
CA SER A 695 -20.44 21.14 -8.93
C SER A 695 -20.48 19.60 -9.01
N PRO A 696 -20.90 18.90 -7.94
CA PRO A 696 -21.06 17.44 -7.93
C PRO A 696 -22.05 16.92 -8.98
N GLU A 697 -23.07 17.71 -9.34
CA GLU A 697 -24.06 17.37 -10.35
C GLU A 697 -23.41 17.28 -11.74
N CYS A 698 -22.59 18.28 -12.10
CA CYS A 698 -21.84 18.27 -13.35
C CYS A 698 -20.85 17.11 -13.43
N GLN A 699 -20.25 16.73 -12.30
CA GLN A 699 -19.40 15.54 -12.22
C GLN A 699 -20.20 14.28 -12.50
N LYS A 700 -21.37 14.10 -11.87
CA LYS A 700 -22.21 12.90 -12.03
C LYS A 700 -22.73 12.73 -13.45
N GLU A 701 -23.12 13.83 -14.09
CA GLU A 701 -23.55 13.84 -15.50
C GLU A 701 -22.41 13.44 -16.43
N HIS A 702 -21.26 14.14 -16.36
CA HIS A 702 -20.09 13.83 -17.19
C HIS A 702 -19.57 12.40 -16.94
N TRP A 703 -19.59 11.93 -15.70
CA TRP A 703 -19.21 10.57 -15.32
C TRP A 703 -20.04 9.51 -16.05
N THR A 704 -21.35 9.73 -16.15
CA THR A 704 -22.28 8.79 -16.79
C THR A 704 -22.14 8.81 -18.30
N ASN A 705 -21.92 10.00 -18.89
CA ASN A 705 -21.94 10.19 -20.35
C ASN A 705 -20.64 9.74 -21.04
N SER A 706 -19.47 9.96 -20.44
CA SER A 706 -18.18 9.68 -21.10
C SER A 706 -17.02 9.42 -20.14
N HIS A 707 -16.92 10.18 -19.04
CA HIS A 707 -15.68 10.22 -18.26
C HIS A 707 -15.34 8.94 -17.51
N LYS A 708 -16.33 8.09 -17.15
CA LYS A 708 -16.07 6.83 -16.41
C LYS A 708 -15.09 5.91 -17.16
N VAL A 709 -15.21 5.82 -18.49
CA VAL A 709 -14.33 4.97 -19.31
C VAL A 709 -12.95 5.59 -19.39
N GLU A 710 -12.87 6.89 -19.70
CA GLU A 710 -11.60 7.64 -19.78
C GLU A 710 -10.81 7.57 -18.46
N CYS A 711 -11.49 7.83 -17.34
CA CYS A 711 -10.88 7.80 -16.00
C CYS A 711 -10.35 6.40 -15.66
N LYS A 712 -11.11 5.35 -15.99
CA LYS A 712 -10.65 3.95 -15.81
C LYS A 712 -9.45 3.63 -16.69
N THR A 713 -9.47 4.04 -17.96
CA THR A 713 -8.36 3.85 -18.89
C THR A 713 -7.10 4.55 -18.41
N LEU A 714 -7.19 5.82 -17.98
CA LEU A 714 -6.07 6.57 -17.42
C LEU A 714 -5.51 5.89 -16.16
N LYS A 715 -6.38 5.42 -15.26
CA LYS A 715 -5.95 4.64 -14.09
C LYS A 715 -5.23 3.34 -14.46
N HIS A 716 -5.74 2.59 -15.44
CA HIS A 716 -5.08 1.38 -15.93
C HIS A 716 -3.73 1.67 -16.57
N LEU A 717 -3.62 2.72 -17.39
CA LEU A 717 -2.35 3.11 -18.03
C LEU A 717 -1.30 3.49 -16.98
N ARG A 718 -1.70 4.22 -15.93
CA ARG A 718 -0.84 4.57 -14.79
C ARG A 718 -0.39 3.34 -13.99
N ALA A 719 -1.28 2.37 -13.77
CA ALA A 719 -0.98 1.16 -12.99
C ALA A 719 -0.15 0.12 -13.77
N ALA A 720 -0.36 -0.04 -15.08
CA ALA A 720 0.23 -1.12 -15.86
C ALA A 720 1.71 -0.92 -16.22
N GLN A 721 2.37 0.16 -15.76
CA GLN A 721 3.75 0.52 -16.12
C GLN A 721 3.98 0.61 -17.65
N ARG A 722 2.88 0.67 -18.42
CA ARG A 722 2.84 0.80 -19.88
C ARG A 722 2.42 2.20 -20.30
N ALA A 723 2.50 3.17 -19.38
CA ALA A 723 2.22 4.56 -19.69
C ALA A 723 3.22 5.04 -20.75
N LYS A 724 2.84 4.86 -22.03
CA LYS A 724 2.85 6.01 -22.91
C LYS A 724 2.14 7.11 -22.12
N ALA A 725 2.90 8.13 -21.76
CA ALA A 725 2.46 9.41 -21.24
C ALA A 725 0.98 9.70 -21.56
N SER A 726 0.19 10.20 -20.60
CA SER A 726 -1.22 10.53 -20.84
C SER A 726 -1.37 11.31 -22.15
N PRO A 727 -2.43 11.03 -22.94
CA PRO A 727 -2.64 11.77 -24.17
C PRO A 727 -2.70 13.27 -23.85
N VAL A 728 -1.80 14.02 -24.47
CA VAL A 728 -1.81 15.49 -24.39
C VAL A 728 -3.06 15.92 -25.16
N SER A 729 -3.84 16.84 -24.58
CA SER A 729 -5.04 17.30 -25.27
C SER A 729 -4.65 17.96 -26.60
N PRO A 730 -5.50 17.93 -27.64
CA PRO A 730 -5.21 18.62 -28.90
C PRO A 730 -4.87 20.10 -28.68
N GLU A 731 -5.55 20.77 -27.75
CA GLU A 731 -5.27 22.16 -27.35
C GLU A 731 -3.86 22.30 -26.77
N ASP A 732 -3.48 21.39 -25.85
CA ASP A 732 -2.16 21.43 -25.23
C ASP A 732 -1.05 21.15 -26.25
N TYR A 733 -1.32 20.32 -27.24
CA TYR A 733 -0.39 19.99 -28.32
C TYR A 733 -0.22 21.16 -29.29
N ASP A 734 -1.32 21.75 -29.77
CA ASP A 734 -1.31 22.89 -30.69
C ASP A 734 -0.60 24.09 -30.10
N PHE A 735 -0.79 24.35 -28.80
CA PHE A 735 -0.07 25.44 -28.13
C PHE A 735 1.42 25.14 -27.97
N ALA A 736 1.80 23.91 -27.61
CA ALA A 736 3.21 23.53 -27.56
C ALA A 736 3.87 23.70 -28.95
N THR A 737 3.16 23.36 -30.04
CA THR A 737 3.61 23.63 -31.41
C THR A 737 3.82 25.12 -31.67
N LYS A 738 2.85 25.98 -31.32
CA LYS A 738 2.99 27.44 -31.47
C LYS A 738 4.19 27.98 -30.68
N LEU A 739 4.41 27.48 -29.46
CA LEU A 739 5.53 27.86 -28.63
C LEU A 739 6.88 27.49 -29.25
N VAL A 740 6.98 26.30 -29.84
CA VAL A 740 8.18 25.86 -30.55
C VAL A 740 8.47 26.77 -31.76
N ILE A 741 7.44 27.10 -32.55
CA ILE A 741 7.57 27.98 -33.72
C ILE A 741 8.03 29.38 -33.30
N GLU A 742 7.44 29.92 -32.23
CA GLU A 742 7.82 31.22 -31.67
C GLU A 742 9.27 31.23 -31.17
N GLU A 743 9.71 30.17 -30.48
CA GLU A 743 11.09 30.08 -30.00
C GLU A 743 12.09 29.99 -31.16
N VAL A 744 11.74 29.28 -32.24
CA VAL A 744 12.51 29.26 -33.49
C VAL A 744 12.59 30.66 -34.10
N GLY A 745 11.47 31.38 -34.17
CA GLY A 745 11.43 32.76 -34.66
C GLY A 745 12.29 33.72 -33.83
N ARG A 746 12.24 33.60 -32.51
CA ARG A 746 13.04 34.41 -31.56
C ARG A 746 14.55 34.20 -31.72
N ARG A 747 14.97 33.00 -32.10
CA ARG A 747 16.39 32.62 -32.28
C ARG A 747 16.82 32.57 -33.75
N LYS A 748 16.01 33.08 -34.68
CA LYS A 748 16.27 32.97 -36.13
C LYS A 748 17.66 33.43 -36.55
N ASP A 749 18.18 34.52 -35.98
CA ASP A 749 19.49 35.05 -36.34
C ASP A 749 20.62 34.09 -35.93
N GLU A 750 20.51 33.47 -34.75
CA GLU A 750 21.45 32.45 -34.27
C GLU A 750 21.41 31.20 -35.16
N ILE A 751 20.20 30.74 -35.48
CA ILE A 751 19.97 29.57 -36.33
C ILE A 751 20.58 29.79 -37.73
N VAL A 752 20.25 30.93 -38.35
CA VAL A 752 20.72 31.29 -39.70
C VAL A 752 22.24 31.44 -39.72
N ARG A 753 22.83 32.04 -38.68
CA ARG A 753 24.29 32.14 -38.54
C ARG A 753 24.93 30.74 -38.55
N VAL A 754 24.45 29.82 -37.70
CA VAL A 754 24.98 28.45 -37.62
C VAL A 754 24.87 27.73 -38.96
N TRP A 755 23.75 27.87 -39.68
CA TRP A 755 23.60 27.25 -40.99
C TRP A 755 24.55 27.82 -42.05
N ARG A 756 24.73 29.15 -42.07
CA ARG A 756 25.65 29.83 -43.00
C ARG A 756 27.11 29.50 -42.72
N GLU A 757 27.50 29.38 -41.45
CA GLU A 757 28.87 29.09 -41.03
C GLU A 757 29.21 27.60 -41.15
N GLU A 758 28.31 26.70 -40.76
CA GLU A 758 28.63 25.28 -40.70
C GLU A 758 28.43 24.57 -42.05
N MET A 759 27.32 24.75 -42.79
CA MET A 759 27.03 24.01 -44.04
C MET A 759 25.90 24.62 -44.92
N PRO A 760 26.18 25.51 -45.90
CA PRO A 760 25.15 26.10 -46.78
C PRO A 760 24.57 25.16 -47.85
N ALA A 761 25.13 23.95 -48.02
CA ALA A 761 24.70 22.99 -49.06
C ALA A 761 23.84 21.83 -48.53
N ARG A 762 23.41 21.86 -47.26
CA ARG A 762 22.61 20.79 -46.63
C ARG A 762 21.32 21.34 -46.06
N THR A 763 20.33 20.47 -45.92
CA THR A 763 19.05 20.85 -45.32
C THR A 763 19.23 21.41 -43.90
N PRO A 764 18.58 22.54 -43.60
CA PRO A 764 18.46 23.05 -42.23
C PRO A 764 17.59 22.15 -41.33
N VAL A 765 18.18 21.65 -40.23
CA VAL A 765 17.47 21.03 -39.10
C VAL A 765 17.62 21.89 -37.86
N VAL A 766 16.55 22.01 -37.09
CA VAL A 766 16.53 22.61 -35.75
C VAL A 766 16.10 21.55 -34.74
N SER A 767 16.89 21.36 -33.68
CA SER A 767 16.47 20.60 -32.48
C SER A 767 16.21 21.59 -31.36
N LEU A 768 15.04 21.49 -30.73
CA LEU A 768 14.67 22.28 -29.55
C LEU A 768 14.44 21.35 -28.37
N ASN A 769 15.34 21.43 -27.38
CA ASN A 769 15.35 20.52 -26.25
C ASN A 769 15.08 21.28 -24.96
N TYR A 770 13.97 20.97 -24.30
CA TYR A 770 13.59 21.63 -23.06
C TYR A 770 14.14 20.88 -21.84
N PHE A 771 14.83 21.61 -20.96
CA PHE A 771 15.45 21.06 -19.76
C PHE A 771 15.07 21.88 -18.52
N LEU A 772 15.36 21.33 -17.34
CA LEU A 772 15.16 22.06 -16.08
C LEU A 772 15.99 23.34 -16.02
N ASP A 773 17.23 23.30 -16.50
CA ASP A 773 18.13 24.46 -16.45
C ASP A 773 17.86 25.48 -17.56
N ASP A 774 17.11 25.10 -18.60
CA ASP A 774 16.66 25.99 -19.67
C ASP A 774 15.21 25.67 -20.06
N PRO A 775 14.22 26.22 -19.32
CA PRO A 775 12.81 25.99 -19.58
C PRO A 775 12.30 26.69 -20.84
N ARG A 776 13.11 27.55 -21.48
CA ARG A 776 12.83 28.13 -22.81
C ARG A 776 13.34 27.23 -23.93
N GLY A 777 14.25 26.31 -23.62
CA GLY A 777 14.75 25.26 -24.50
C GLY A 777 16.13 25.60 -25.08
N VAL A 778 16.98 24.59 -25.22
CA VAL A 778 18.27 24.70 -25.88
C VAL A 778 18.09 24.42 -27.36
N LEU A 779 18.59 25.34 -28.20
CA LEU A 779 18.50 25.25 -29.64
C LEU A 779 19.81 24.72 -30.23
N VAL A 780 19.72 23.70 -31.09
CA VAL A 780 20.83 23.19 -31.89
C VAL A 780 20.42 23.18 -33.36
N ALA A 781 21.26 23.74 -34.23
CA ALA A 781 21.00 23.85 -35.66
C ALA A 781 22.10 23.16 -36.49
N GLY A 782 21.74 22.44 -37.54
CA GLY A 782 22.70 21.92 -38.52
C GLY A 782 22.13 20.85 -39.45
N SER A 783 22.97 19.91 -39.91
CA SER A 783 22.55 18.87 -40.87
C SER A 783 21.93 17.63 -40.20
N PRO A 784 21.00 16.91 -40.85
CA PRO A 784 20.34 15.73 -40.27
C PRO A 784 21.28 14.62 -39.80
N SER A 785 22.45 14.49 -40.44
CA SER A 785 23.47 13.49 -40.11
C SER A 785 24.37 13.89 -38.94
N LYS A 786 24.49 15.19 -38.64
CA LYS A 786 25.39 15.72 -37.60
C LYS A 786 24.65 15.93 -36.28
N TYR A 787 23.37 16.28 -36.34
CA TYR A 787 22.55 16.59 -35.18
C TYR A 787 21.21 15.84 -35.25
N PRO A 788 21.21 14.53 -34.98
CA PRO A 788 19.95 13.80 -34.81
C PRO A 788 19.19 14.29 -33.57
N PRO A 789 17.86 14.08 -33.49
CA PRO A 789 17.07 14.49 -32.35
C PRO A 789 17.55 13.79 -31.08
N GLN A 790 17.32 14.44 -29.93
CA GLN A 790 17.60 13.85 -28.64
C GLN A 790 16.88 12.50 -28.47
N GLY A 791 17.59 11.49 -27.96
CA GLY A 791 17.05 10.14 -27.83
C GLY A 791 17.27 9.23 -29.05
N TYR A 792 17.90 9.72 -30.13
CA TYR A 792 18.16 8.92 -31.34
C TYR A 792 19.08 7.71 -31.08
N ALA A 793 20.06 7.86 -30.20
CA ALA A 793 20.96 6.76 -29.84
C ALA A 793 20.28 5.77 -28.86
N GLU A 794 19.41 6.28 -28.00
CA GLU A 794 18.83 5.60 -26.84
C GLU A 794 17.52 4.88 -27.16
N PHE A 795 16.67 5.46 -28.02
CA PHE A 795 15.31 4.98 -28.27
C PHE A 795 15.12 4.55 -29.71
N ARG A 796 14.90 3.24 -29.93
CA ARG A 796 14.63 2.67 -31.25
C ARG A 796 13.50 3.39 -31.99
N GLN A 797 12.42 3.75 -31.31
CA GLN A 797 11.27 4.42 -31.94
C GLN A 797 11.63 5.82 -32.47
N VAL A 798 12.45 6.57 -31.72
CA VAL A 798 12.96 7.89 -32.16
C VAL A 798 13.86 7.72 -33.38
N ARG A 799 14.73 6.70 -33.35
CA ARG A 799 15.61 6.37 -34.47
C ARG A 799 14.82 6.02 -35.74
N GLU A 800 13.85 5.12 -35.62
CA GLU A 800 12.99 4.69 -36.73
C GLU A 800 12.17 5.87 -37.30
N MET A 801 11.61 6.73 -36.44
CA MET A 801 10.92 7.93 -36.89
C MET A 801 11.86 8.89 -37.63
N TRP A 802 13.05 9.13 -37.10
CA TRP A 802 14.04 10.02 -37.73
C TRP A 802 14.55 9.48 -39.06
N GLU A 803 14.88 8.19 -39.13
CA GLU A 803 15.31 7.52 -40.36
C GLU A 803 14.19 7.52 -41.41
N ASN A 804 12.93 7.37 -41.00
CA ASN A 804 11.79 7.50 -41.90
C ASN A 804 11.71 8.92 -42.50
N VAL A 805 11.82 9.96 -41.67
CA VAL A 805 11.83 11.36 -42.12
C VAL A 805 12.98 11.64 -43.10
N ILE A 806 14.16 11.08 -42.85
CA ILE A 806 15.31 11.19 -43.77
C ILE A 806 15.01 10.44 -45.07
N SER A 807 14.49 9.20 -45.00
CA SER A 807 14.23 8.34 -46.15
C SER A 807 13.16 8.86 -47.11
N GLN A 808 12.19 9.64 -46.61
CA GLN A 808 11.13 10.24 -47.40
C GLN A 808 11.56 11.53 -48.10
N ASP A 809 12.82 11.95 -47.98
CA ASP A 809 13.35 13.17 -48.59
C ASP A 809 12.61 14.47 -48.18
N ILE A 810 11.76 14.45 -47.13
CA ILE A 810 10.98 15.60 -46.63
C ILE A 810 11.90 16.79 -46.31
N HIS A 811 13.08 16.49 -45.78
CA HIS A 811 14.14 17.43 -45.46
C HIS A 811 14.59 18.25 -46.69
N LYS A 812 14.37 17.80 -47.93
CA LYS A 812 14.81 18.56 -49.11
C LYS A 812 14.03 19.85 -49.33
N GLU A 813 12.77 19.92 -48.91
CA GLU A 813 11.86 21.06 -49.18
C GLU A 813 11.35 21.73 -47.89
N HIS A 814 11.77 21.27 -46.72
CA HIS A 814 11.30 21.75 -45.43
C HIS A 814 12.45 21.88 -44.43
N VAL A 815 12.37 22.89 -43.55
CA VAL A 815 13.13 22.92 -42.30
C VAL A 815 12.47 21.92 -41.36
N ILE A 816 13.23 20.93 -40.90
CA ILE A 816 12.73 19.98 -39.89
C ILE A 816 13.04 20.54 -38.51
N VAL A 817 12.00 20.71 -37.70
CA VAL A 817 12.12 21.10 -36.30
C VAL A 817 11.75 19.89 -35.44
N GLY A 818 12.72 19.34 -34.72
CA GLY A 818 12.52 18.30 -33.71
C GLY A 818 12.45 18.93 -32.32
N ALA A 819 11.29 18.91 -31.68
CA ALA A 819 11.09 19.41 -30.32
C ALA A 819 10.91 18.25 -29.33
N TYR A 820 11.74 18.17 -28.30
CA TYR A 820 11.57 17.22 -27.21
C TYR A 820 10.75 17.84 -26.08
N LEU A 821 9.45 17.53 -26.06
CA LEU A 821 8.52 18.08 -25.08
C LEU A 821 8.62 17.30 -23.75
N PRO A 822 8.71 18.00 -22.60
CA PRO A 822 8.71 17.38 -21.28
C PRO A 822 7.38 16.67 -21.03
N HIS A 823 7.43 15.35 -20.80
CA HIS A 823 6.24 14.56 -20.46
C HIS A 823 6.63 13.40 -19.52
N GLY A 824 7.22 13.75 -18.38
CA GLY A 824 7.74 12.79 -17.41
C GLY A 824 8.85 11.89 -17.96
N SER A 825 8.87 10.62 -17.57
CA SER A 825 9.97 9.69 -17.83
C SER A 825 10.11 9.24 -19.29
N SER A 826 9.10 9.46 -20.14
CA SER A 826 9.17 9.10 -21.56
C SER A 826 9.53 10.27 -22.46
N GLY A 827 9.32 11.52 -22.01
CA GLY A 827 9.23 12.70 -22.90
C GLY A 827 8.27 12.48 -24.07
N LYS A 828 8.14 13.48 -24.95
CA LYS A 828 7.48 13.33 -26.25
C LYS A 828 8.27 14.05 -27.31
N LEU A 829 8.78 13.30 -28.28
CA LEU A 829 9.39 13.90 -29.46
C LEU A 829 8.29 14.35 -30.43
N HIS A 830 8.36 15.61 -30.82
CA HIS A 830 7.43 16.26 -31.72
C HIS A 830 8.19 16.78 -32.93
N PHE A 831 7.75 16.42 -34.14
CA PHE A 831 8.32 16.92 -35.37
C PHE A 831 7.39 17.94 -36.01
N LEU A 832 7.97 19.05 -36.44
CA LEU A 832 7.33 20.10 -37.22
C LEU A 832 8.12 20.31 -38.51
N TRP A 833 7.41 20.68 -39.55
CA TRP A 833 7.99 20.97 -40.86
C TRP A 833 7.62 22.39 -41.26
N LEU A 834 8.63 23.25 -41.40
CA LEU A 834 8.44 24.59 -41.94
C LEU A 834 8.79 24.52 -43.42
N GLY A 835 7.76 24.56 -44.27
CA GLY A 835 7.92 24.61 -45.72
C GLY A 835 8.44 25.97 -46.18
N ILE A 836 8.89 26.03 -47.43
CA ILE A 836 9.34 27.27 -48.05
C ILE A 836 8.21 28.31 -48.03
N ASP A 837 8.52 29.53 -47.61
CA ASP A 837 7.56 30.65 -47.65
C ASP A 837 7.08 30.86 -49.10
N ASN A 838 5.76 30.93 -49.28
CA ASN A 838 5.12 31.08 -50.59
C ASN A 838 5.66 32.29 -51.40
N ARG A 839 6.21 33.31 -50.73
CA ARG A 839 6.83 34.49 -51.38
C ARG A 839 8.17 34.18 -52.04
N LEU A 840 8.83 33.08 -51.66
CA LEU A 840 10.13 32.64 -52.14
C LEU A 840 10.04 31.48 -53.14
N ASP A 841 8.88 30.80 -53.19
CA ASP A 841 8.71 29.57 -53.95
C ASP A 841 8.99 29.78 -55.45
N SER A 842 8.51 30.89 -56.02
CA SER A 842 8.71 31.26 -57.43
C SER A 842 10.06 31.92 -57.77
N ASP A 843 10.98 32.07 -56.82
CA ASP A 843 12.28 32.72 -57.06
C ASP A 843 13.33 31.69 -57.52
N ASP A 844 13.47 31.51 -58.82
CA ASP A 844 14.43 30.56 -59.42
C ASP A 844 15.91 30.95 -59.25
N SER A 845 16.19 32.16 -58.73
CA SER A 845 17.57 32.60 -58.47
C SER A 845 18.17 32.03 -57.19
N LEU A 846 17.33 31.45 -56.32
CA LEU A 846 17.72 30.90 -55.03
C LEU A 846 17.68 29.37 -55.05
N SER A 847 18.72 28.73 -54.50
CA SER A 847 18.68 27.31 -54.20
C SER A 847 17.60 27.00 -53.16
N VAL A 848 17.13 25.75 -53.14
CA VAL A 848 16.13 25.28 -52.17
C VAL A 848 16.58 25.51 -50.72
N VAL A 849 17.88 25.34 -50.44
CA VAL A 849 18.45 25.60 -49.11
C VAL A 849 18.42 27.09 -48.77
N GLU A 850 18.73 27.98 -49.72
CA GLU A 850 18.63 29.43 -49.51
C GLU A 850 17.19 29.90 -49.30
N LYS A 851 16.22 29.29 -50.00
CA LYS A 851 14.79 29.53 -49.79
C LYS A 851 14.36 29.13 -48.37
N LEU A 852 14.83 27.99 -47.87
CA LEU A 852 14.55 27.53 -46.50
C LEU A 852 15.20 28.41 -45.43
N ILE A 853 16.46 28.84 -45.63
CA ILE A 853 17.13 29.77 -44.72
C ILE A 853 16.38 31.11 -44.67
N LYS A 854 16.02 31.67 -45.84
CA LYS A 854 15.24 32.91 -45.91
C LYS A 854 13.84 32.77 -45.30
N THR A 855 13.22 31.60 -45.39
CA THR A 855 11.93 31.33 -44.73
C THR A 855 12.02 31.58 -43.23
N VAL A 856 13.09 31.11 -42.58
CA VAL A 856 13.33 31.34 -41.15
C VAL A 856 13.69 32.81 -40.85
N GLU A 857 14.46 33.47 -41.71
CA GLU A 857 14.72 34.93 -41.59
C GLU A 857 13.42 35.76 -41.64
N MET A 858 12.45 35.31 -42.46
CA MET A 858 11.17 35.94 -42.68
C MET A 858 10.11 35.61 -41.62
N MET A 859 10.39 34.71 -40.66
CA MET A 859 9.52 34.50 -39.51
C MET A 859 9.42 35.82 -38.71
N ALA A 860 8.22 36.39 -38.68
CA ALA A 860 7.89 37.53 -37.83
C ALA A 860 7.52 37.00 -36.44
N THR A 861 7.93 37.74 -35.41
CA THR A 861 7.53 37.56 -34.00
C THR A 861 6.02 37.60 -33.85
#